data_AF-A0A178B8H3-F1
#
_entry.id   AF-A0A178B8H3-F1
#
_cell.length_a   1.000
_cell.length_b   1.000
_cell.length_c   1.000
_cell.angle_alpha   90.00
_cell.angle_beta   90.00
_cell.angle_gamma   90.00
#
_symmetry.space_group_name_H-M   'P 1'
#
loop_
_entity.id
_entity.type
_entity.pdbx_description
1 polymer ?
#
loop_
_entity_poly.entity_id
_entity_poly.type
_entity_poly.pdbx_seq_one_letter_code
_entity_poly.pdbx_strand_id
1 'polypeptide(L)'
;MSISLEPLCLSIEQNHERQLSLHSLPEEILQLIVCYLPTSALRNAALVSTTLHRHATDVLWQNVCLVDQWRLHEDQTPEPSIEEARGLGQTDEHDDSPIIRKLFILAKNPALASKVHTITHRCHLPSPNIFEELPRIHCNNENMSQDYRLHKLLVMAIRNLVNVHTLRIIHGHMRLASVLVACFLDQNRPRRVPLRRLWLESCFISADAMRYLSSYHTTELESLRIRRSDAAWMVAAPREMGFLEFRPSRGGMYTQMHDGAGNWIPSTVQISSVGMPEDFRFYPDSELKERTEFFDALVWAEHPEVEQFVESSNVGFDGRLGAEDVTHIAHVQPMRWLLQSAAHSLTSLNLDWVLWRRGEHDTTRDDSSSTMTSLAALRFPQLRAFQVRNAVLQQTQLHNDISLLEDTFLEFMEYHTKLQCLAWPMDKFYGHVKPSLDVRNRSLKVVAHLATTLTDLRVDAQYAGHGESVTDASHTVDGMYECVRRRRFIADFAPHMRRLERIKMEGGLPRDEKREILRALHFCPLKKIVMIGVSYPVGNTWGPGGLSLRALDQGFIWDDVLNLEGEDHQAIYEAYRRGFHMPEEFVFYPDYGWPPQAPLLQTIALHHASTVEELKLCGYHGCPILSQPTPITDPLLTGLRQFDNLKQLVMSFWLLTWFEDSYRDTEIIKFWMDSRSPASTALVVVTPPRSPDQDLPVGPGQFPVFQTRIAPVQDFNRWAVTLKTAFSPSALAYRVARDIGPYLSPVAKSRPGGVRMRASFCLGVKNERPASDIFDLDMRIGVDDQVLEFTGPREEGEKGRWWQKLESRAWF
;
A
#
# COMPACT_ATOMS: atom_id res chain seq x y z
N MET A 1 31.39 15.49 38.53
CA MET A 1 32.50 16.36 38.13
C MET A 1 31.94 17.46 37.24
N SER A 2 31.72 18.63 37.84
CA SER A 2 31.37 19.87 37.16
C SER A 2 32.60 20.46 36.49
N ILE A 3 32.57 20.68 35.18
CA ILE A 3 33.57 21.48 34.48
C ILE A 3 32.92 22.83 34.18
N SER A 4 33.44 23.86 34.85
CA SER A 4 33.11 25.27 34.62
C SER A 4 33.74 25.73 33.32
N LEU A 5 32.96 26.40 32.48
CA LEU A 5 33.48 27.19 31.37
C LEU A 5 33.76 28.61 31.88
N GLU A 6 35.04 28.95 32.07
CA GLU A 6 35.49 30.34 32.19
C GLU A 6 35.39 31.04 30.83
N PRO A 7 35.06 32.35 30.79
CA PRO A 7 35.00 33.10 29.54
C PRO A 7 36.40 33.58 29.15
N LEU A 8 36.92 33.07 28.03
CA LEU A 8 38.07 33.66 27.34
C LEU A 8 37.67 35.03 26.78
N CYS A 9 38.20 36.07 27.42
CA CYS A 9 38.20 37.45 26.97
C CYS A 9 38.92 37.54 25.62
N LEU A 10 38.18 37.69 24.53
CA LEU A 10 38.72 38.11 23.24
C LEU A 10 38.44 39.61 23.08
N SER A 11 39.53 40.36 23.01
CA SER A 11 39.60 41.76 22.65
C SER A 11 38.82 42.04 21.37
N ILE A 12 37.93 43.03 21.45
CA ILE A 12 37.16 43.58 20.35
C ILE A 12 38.14 44.33 19.43
N GLU A 13 38.75 43.60 18.49
CA GLU A 13 39.24 44.19 17.26
C GLU A 13 38.14 44.10 16.20
N GLN A 14 37.92 45.22 15.53
CA GLN A 14 36.91 45.45 14.50
C GLN A 14 37.08 44.47 13.32
N ASN A 15 36.54 43.27 13.43
CA ASN A 15 36.31 42.40 12.28
C ASN A 15 34.90 42.67 11.77
N HIS A 16 34.81 43.14 10.53
CA HIS A 16 33.58 43.15 9.76
C HIS A 16 32.82 41.84 9.98
N GLU A 17 31.53 41.91 10.34
CA GLU A 17 30.60 40.79 10.24
C GLU A 17 30.66 40.27 8.79
N ARG A 18 31.50 39.26 8.54
CA ARG A 18 31.45 38.51 7.28
C ARG A 18 30.08 37.87 7.27
N GLN A 19 29.15 38.43 6.52
CA GLN A 19 27.92 37.74 6.13
C GLN A 19 28.33 36.37 5.60
N LEU A 20 28.01 35.32 6.36
CA LEU A 20 28.23 33.95 5.96
C LEU A 20 27.40 33.71 4.70
N SER A 21 28.07 33.71 3.56
CA SER A 21 27.45 33.42 2.26
C SER A 21 27.40 31.91 2.06
N LEU A 22 26.33 31.39 1.44
CA LEU A 22 26.23 29.96 1.07
C LEU A 22 27.46 29.49 0.27
N HIS A 23 28.07 30.38 -0.53
CA HIS A 23 29.29 30.09 -1.29
C HIS A 23 30.53 29.82 -0.44
N SER A 24 30.51 30.21 0.84
CA SER A 24 31.62 30.02 1.78
C SER A 24 31.52 28.73 2.60
N LEU A 25 30.40 27.99 2.47
CA LEU A 25 30.21 26.74 3.19
C LEU A 25 30.94 25.58 2.47
N PRO A 26 31.52 24.63 3.23
CA PRO A 26 32.03 23.38 2.68
C PRO A 26 30.95 22.57 1.95
N GLU A 27 31.38 21.79 0.94
CA GLU A 27 30.49 21.00 0.09
C GLU A 27 29.65 19.98 0.88
N GLU A 28 30.21 19.42 1.94
CA GLU A 28 29.54 18.47 2.81
C GLU A 28 28.36 19.14 3.56
N ILE A 29 28.53 20.40 3.96
CA ILE A 29 27.48 21.19 4.62
C ILE A 29 26.41 21.56 3.60
N LEU A 30 26.77 21.96 2.39
CA LEU A 30 25.82 22.26 1.32
C LEU A 30 24.99 21.02 0.96
N GLN A 31 25.64 19.86 0.83
CA GLN A 31 24.95 18.59 0.62
C GLN A 31 24.01 18.26 1.77
N LEU A 32 24.45 18.44 3.01
CA LEU A 32 23.61 18.19 4.19
C LEU A 32 22.38 19.12 4.20
N ILE A 33 22.56 20.42 3.93
CA ILE A 33 21.46 21.39 3.86
C ILE A 33 20.43 20.97 2.82
N VAL A 34 20.89 20.63 1.62
CA VAL A 34 20.02 20.25 0.50
C VAL A 34 19.24 18.97 0.81
N CYS A 35 19.82 18.00 1.51
CA CYS A 35 19.11 16.77 1.92
C CYS A 35 17.89 17.01 2.83
N TYR A 36 17.77 18.18 3.48
CA TYR A 36 16.61 18.55 4.30
C TYR A 36 15.59 19.44 3.57
N LEU A 37 15.85 19.84 2.33
CA LEU A 37 14.94 20.68 1.56
C LEU A 37 13.77 19.84 1.00
N PRO A 38 12.54 20.38 0.97
CA PRO A 38 11.42 19.73 0.30
C PRO A 38 11.65 19.67 -1.21
N THR A 39 11.06 18.69 -1.90
CA THR A 39 11.25 18.46 -3.35
C THR A 39 10.95 19.69 -4.21
N SER A 40 9.98 20.52 -3.83
CA SER A 40 9.69 21.79 -4.53
C SER A 40 10.85 22.78 -4.43
N ALA A 41 11.42 22.94 -3.23
CA ALA A 41 12.59 23.79 -3.01
C ALA A 41 13.83 23.23 -3.71
N LEU A 42 14.01 21.91 -3.72
CA LEU A 42 15.08 21.25 -4.49
C LEU A 42 14.98 21.54 -5.98
N ARG A 43 13.79 21.42 -6.58
CA ARG A 43 13.58 21.74 -8.00
C ARG A 43 13.91 23.19 -8.31
N ASN A 44 13.45 24.12 -7.46
CA ASN A 44 13.78 25.52 -7.63
C ASN A 44 15.30 25.74 -7.50
N ALA A 45 15.95 25.20 -6.48
CA ALA A 45 17.39 25.30 -6.30
C ALA A 45 18.18 24.72 -7.48
N ALA A 46 17.76 23.57 -8.02
CA ALA A 46 18.35 22.94 -9.20
C ALA A 46 18.26 23.82 -10.46
N LEU A 47 17.18 24.60 -10.60
CA LEU A 47 16.95 25.46 -11.76
C LEU A 47 17.57 26.85 -11.63
N VAL A 48 17.55 27.45 -10.43
CA VAL A 48 17.88 28.87 -10.26
C VAL A 48 19.13 29.15 -9.43
N SER A 49 19.60 28.23 -8.58
CA SER A 49 20.70 28.51 -7.65
C SER A 49 22.05 28.13 -8.23
N THR A 50 22.93 29.11 -8.47
CA THR A 50 24.31 28.85 -8.92
C THR A 50 25.17 28.08 -7.91
N THR A 51 24.80 28.09 -6.63
CA THR A 51 25.55 27.41 -5.56
C THR A 51 25.00 26.02 -5.29
N LEU A 52 23.67 25.89 -5.22
CA LEU A 52 23.01 24.66 -4.79
C LEU A 52 22.60 23.78 -5.97
N HIS A 53 22.67 24.25 -7.23
CA HIS A 53 22.10 23.51 -8.36
C HIS A 53 22.64 22.08 -8.44
N ARG A 54 23.94 21.89 -8.26
CA ARG A 54 24.59 20.58 -8.37
C ARG A 54 24.11 19.63 -7.28
N HIS A 55 24.14 20.06 -6.02
CA HIS A 55 23.68 19.24 -4.88
C HIS A 55 22.20 18.94 -4.98
N ALA A 56 21.39 19.93 -5.35
CA ALA A 56 19.95 19.75 -5.52
C ALA A 56 19.64 18.77 -6.65
N THR A 57 20.36 18.88 -7.77
CA THR A 57 20.25 17.93 -8.89
C THR A 57 20.67 16.52 -8.44
N ASP A 58 21.81 16.38 -7.76
CA ASP A 58 22.28 15.10 -7.24
C ASP A 58 21.20 14.42 -6.37
N VAL A 59 20.58 15.16 -5.45
CA VAL A 59 19.50 14.63 -4.57
C VAL A 59 18.23 14.29 -5.36
N LEU A 60 17.80 15.15 -6.28
CA LEU A 60 16.61 14.90 -7.12
C LEU A 60 16.71 13.64 -7.98
N TRP A 61 17.93 13.26 -8.37
CA TRP A 61 18.19 12.10 -9.21
C TRP A 61 18.56 10.83 -8.42
N GLN A 62 18.62 10.86 -7.09
CA GLN A 62 18.88 9.64 -6.30
C GLN A 62 17.82 8.54 -6.53
N ASN A 63 16.58 8.95 -6.78
CA ASN A 63 15.46 8.06 -7.03
C ASN A 63 14.87 8.36 -8.42
N VAL A 64 15.20 7.52 -9.40
CA VAL A 64 14.68 7.66 -10.76
C VAL A 64 13.49 6.72 -10.95
N CYS A 65 12.39 7.29 -11.45
CA CYS A 65 11.18 6.55 -11.79
C CYS A 65 10.97 6.55 -13.31
N LEU A 66 11.01 5.36 -13.93
CA LEU A 66 10.72 5.08 -15.33
C LEU A 66 9.23 4.74 -15.45
N VAL A 67 8.45 5.68 -15.99
CA VAL A 67 7.00 5.57 -16.15
C VAL A 67 6.68 6.00 -17.57
N ASP A 68 5.87 5.21 -18.24
CA ASP A 68 5.19 5.53 -19.50
C ASP A 68 4.14 6.64 -19.26
N GLN A 69 3.40 6.98 -20.30
CA GLN A 69 2.29 7.91 -20.22
C GLN A 69 1.20 7.55 -21.23
N TRP A 70 0.02 8.11 -21.01
CA TRP A 70 -1.02 8.16 -22.03
C TRP A 70 -0.73 9.29 -23.03
N ARG A 71 -1.06 9.08 -24.31
CA ARG A 71 -0.98 10.07 -25.36
C ARG A 71 -2.09 9.93 -26.41
N LEU A 72 -2.57 11.07 -26.90
CA LEU A 72 -3.44 11.16 -28.07
C LEU A 72 -2.63 11.60 -29.29
N HIS A 73 -2.77 10.87 -30.40
CA HIS A 73 -2.22 11.21 -31.71
C HIS A 73 -3.35 11.74 -32.59
N GLU A 74 -3.30 13.05 -32.91
CA GLU A 74 -4.39 13.78 -33.60
C GLU A 74 -4.54 13.40 -35.09
N ASP A 75 -3.56 12.71 -35.68
CA ASP A 75 -3.55 12.33 -37.08
C ASP A 75 -3.89 10.85 -37.29
N GLN A 76 -4.89 10.60 -38.16
CA GLN A 76 -5.36 9.32 -38.73
C GLN A 76 -6.65 8.77 -38.11
N THR A 77 -7.63 8.55 -39.00
CA THR A 77 -8.99 7.97 -38.82
C THR A 77 -9.43 7.68 -37.38
N PRO A 78 -10.43 8.42 -36.85
CA PRO A 78 -11.00 8.18 -35.53
C PRO A 78 -11.41 6.71 -35.33
N GLU A 79 -11.11 6.12 -34.16
CA GLU A 79 -11.71 4.85 -33.76
C GLU A 79 -13.10 5.09 -33.14
N PRO A 80 -14.20 4.62 -33.75
CA PRO A 80 -15.58 5.00 -33.38
C PRO A 80 -15.96 4.72 -31.93
N SER A 81 -15.32 3.75 -31.26
CA SER A 81 -15.63 3.36 -29.88
C SER A 81 -14.90 4.16 -28.80
N ILE A 82 -13.88 4.95 -29.16
CA ILE A 82 -13.03 5.70 -28.21
C ILE A 82 -13.35 7.22 -28.24
N GLU A 83 -14.01 7.68 -29.31
CA GLU A 83 -14.37 9.09 -29.55
C GLU A 83 -15.09 9.76 -28.39
N GLU A 84 -16.03 9.06 -27.72
CA GLU A 84 -16.83 9.62 -26.62
C GLU A 84 -16.02 9.84 -25.33
N ALA A 85 -14.89 9.13 -25.14
CA ALA A 85 -14.18 9.12 -23.86
C ALA A 85 -12.80 9.82 -23.86
N ARG A 86 -12.10 9.88 -25.01
CA ARG A 86 -10.69 10.34 -25.06
C ARG A 86 -10.39 11.36 -26.18
N GLY A 87 -11.39 11.77 -26.96
CA GLY A 87 -11.25 12.77 -28.04
C GLY A 87 -11.01 12.15 -29.42
N LEU A 88 -10.84 13.02 -30.42
CA LEU A 88 -10.65 12.62 -31.82
C LEU A 88 -9.17 12.31 -32.09
N GLY A 89 -8.84 11.04 -32.32
CA GLY A 89 -7.48 10.58 -32.66
C GLY A 89 -7.22 9.13 -32.25
N GLN A 90 -5.99 8.64 -32.48
CA GLN A 90 -5.55 7.34 -31.98
C GLN A 90 -4.93 7.49 -30.59
N THR A 91 -5.40 6.70 -29.64
CA THR A 91 -4.91 6.72 -28.25
C THR A 91 -3.79 5.71 -28.06
N ASP A 92 -2.61 6.20 -27.71
CA ASP A 92 -1.51 5.39 -27.20
C ASP A 92 -1.55 5.39 -25.67
N GLU A 93 -2.05 4.32 -25.08
CA GLU A 93 -2.13 4.19 -23.62
C GLU A 93 -0.77 3.97 -22.96
N HIS A 94 0.28 3.58 -23.70
CA HIS A 94 1.57 3.18 -23.12
C HIS A 94 2.76 3.80 -23.88
N ASP A 95 2.76 5.13 -24.02
CA ASP A 95 3.83 5.91 -24.66
C ASP A 95 5.10 5.96 -23.77
N ASP A 96 6.20 5.40 -24.30
CA ASP A 96 7.50 5.31 -23.63
C ASP A 96 8.36 6.59 -23.68
N SER A 97 7.89 7.67 -24.32
CA SER A 97 8.62 8.94 -24.45
C SER A 97 9.26 9.43 -23.14
N PRO A 98 8.57 9.42 -21.98
CA PRO A 98 9.19 9.88 -20.73
C PRO A 98 10.29 8.94 -20.22
N ILE A 99 10.21 7.65 -20.53
CA ILE A 99 11.24 6.66 -20.21
C ILE A 99 12.47 6.92 -21.08
N ILE A 100 12.28 7.05 -22.40
CA ILE A 100 13.35 7.31 -23.38
C ILE A 100 14.15 8.56 -22.98
N ARG A 101 13.47 9.68 -22.69
CA ARG A 101 14.13 10.95 -22.29
C ARG A 101 15.00 10.78 -21.04
N LYS A 102 14.50 10.08 -20.01
CA LYS A 102 15.25 9.85 -18.77
C LYS A 102 16.47 8.95 -19.00
N LEU A 103 16.29 7.87 -19.76
CA LEU A 103 17.39 6.95 -20.06
C LEU A 103 18.46 7.63 -20.91
N PHE A 104 18.08 8.48 -21.85
CA PHE A 104 19.02 9.27 -22.64
C PHE A 104 19.89 10.19 -21.78
N ILE A 105 19.28 10.92 -20.83
CA ILE A 105 20.01 11.76 -19.87
C ILE A 105 21.02 10.93 -19.08
N LEU A 106 20.62 9.77 -18.58
CA LEU A 106 21.48 8.88 -17.79
C LEU A 106 22.59 8.22 -18.64
N ALA A 107 22.31 7.90 -19.90
CA ALA A 107 23.29 7.35 -20.82
C ALA A 107 24.34 8.39 -21.23
N LYS A 108 23.96 9.66 -21.44
CA LYS A 108 24.89 10.73 -21.81
C LYS A 108 25.63 11.38 -20.63
N ASN A 109 25.12 11.27 -19.40
CA ASN A 109 25.72 11.91 -18.25
C ASN A 109 26.14 10.91 -17.16
N PRO A 110 27.35 10.30 -17.27
CA PRO A 110 27.85 9.35 -16.28
C PRO A 110 27.97 9.94 -14.87
N ALA A 111 28.31 11.22 -14.75
CA ALA A 111 28.44 11.89 -13.46
C ALA A 111 27.09 11.93 -12.72
N LEU A 112 26.02 12.31 -13.41
CA LEU A 112 24.66 12.33 -12.87
C LEU A 112 24.14 10.91 -12.62
N ALA A 113 24.32 10.00 -13.58
CA ALA A 113 23.88 8.60 -13.44
C ALA A 113 24.53 7.90 -12.24
N SER A 114 25.77 8.26 -11.91
CA SER A 114 26.43 7.74 -10.70
C SER A 114 25.76 8.19 -9.38
N LYS A 115 24.87 9.19 -9.40
CA LYS A 115 24.13 9.66 -8.21
C LYS A 115 22.86 8.87 -7.95
N VAL A 116 22.44 8.04 -8.90
CA VAL A 116 21.21 7.25 -8.78
C VAL A 116 21.44 6.05 -7.87
N HIS A 117 20.56 5.87 -6.88
CA HIS A 117 20.59 4.79 -5.90
C HIS A 117 19.41 3.81 -6.08
N THR A 118 18.27 4.33 -6.51
CA THR A 118 17.03 3.57 -6.70
C THR A 118 16.50 3.77 -8.11
N ILE A 119 16.21 2.66 -8.80
CA ILE A 119 15.40 2.66 -10.02
C ILE A 119 14.04 2.07 -9.69
N THR A 120 12.98 2.77 -10.08
CA THR A 120 11.63 2.20 -10.13
C THR A 120 11.10 2.22 -11.54
N HIS A 121 10.71 1.08 -12.08
CA HIS A 121 9.87 1.01 -13.27
C HIS A 121 8.43 0.71 -12.86
N ARG A 122 7.48 1.47 -13.41
CA ARG A 122 6.05 1.21 -13.24
C ARG A 122 5.26 1.66 -14.46
N CYS A 123 4.11 1.03 -14.70
CA CYS A 123 3.09 1.59 -15.58
C CYS A 123 2.53 2.90 -14.99
N HIS A 124 2.02 3.76 -15.85
CA HIS A 124 1.33 4.99 -15.49
C HIS A 124 -0.02 4.68 -14.82
N LEU A 125 -0.66 3.57 -15.22
CA LEU A 125 -1.82 2.99 -14.56
C LEU A 125 -1.49 2.62 -13.10
N PRO A 126 -2.46 2.72 -12.18
CA PRO A 126 -2.27 2.27 -10.80
C PRO A 126 -2.04 0.76 -10.74
N SER A 127 -1.57 0.27 -9.59
CA SER A 127 -1.51 -1.17 -9.36
C SER A 127 -2.93 -1.76 -9.34
N PRO A 128 -3.15 -2.99 -9.87
CA PRO A 128 -4.48 -3.57 -9.96
C PRO A 128 -5.20 -3.61 -8.61
N ASN A 129 -6.49 -3.28 -8.62
CA ASN A 129 -7.38 -3.45 -7.49
C ASN A 129 -7.32 -4.90 -7.01
N ILE A 130 -7.18 -5.08 -5.69
CA ILE A 130 -6.89 -6.39 -5.11
C ILE A 130 -8.08 -7.34 -5.26
N PHE A 131 -9.31 -6.84 -5.21
CA PHE A 131 -10.51 -7.67 -5.17
C PHE A 131 -11.06 -7.98 -6.57
N GLU A 132 -11.08 -6.99 -7.47
CA GLU A 132 -11.76 -7.14 -8.76
C GLU A 132 -10.82 -7.43 -9.93
N GLU A 133 -9.65 -6.77 -9.96
CA GLU A 133 -8.75 -6.82 -11.11
C GLU A 133 -7.65 -7.86 -10.91
N LEU A 134 -7.04 -7.92 -9.72
CA LEU A 134 -5.91 -8.81 -9.43
C LEU A 134 -6.19 -10.29 -9.73
N PRO A 135 -7.38 -10.87 -9.45
CA PRO A 135 -7.65 -12.26 -9.81
C PRO A 135 -7.74 -12.51 -11.32
N ARG A 136 -7.98 -11.47 -12.13
CA ARG A 136 -8.28 -11.57 -13.57
C ARG A 136 -7.18 -11.07 -14.47
N ILE A 137 -6.22 -10.31 -13.93
CA ILE A 137 -5.18 -9.63 -14.69
C ILE A 137 -3.95 -10.52 -14.90
N HIS A 138 -3.40 -10.47 -16.12
CA HIS A 138 -2.13 -11.08 -16.49
C HIS A 138 -1.10 -10.00 -16.85
N CYS A 139 0.15 -10.17 -16.41
CA CYS A 139 1.22 -9.18 -16.56
C CYS A 139 2.29 -9.57 -17.59
N ASN A 140 2.00 -10.53 -18.46
CA ASN A 140 2.92 -11.16 -19.42
C ASN A 140 2.73 -10.66 -20.87
N ASN A 141 2.12 -9.49 -21.07
CA ASN A 141 1.93 -9.00 -22.44
C ASN A 141 3.27 -8.58 -23.05
N GLU A 142 3.50 -9.01 -24.28
CA GLU A 142 4.72 -8.72 -25.03
C GLU A 142 4.67 -7.38 -25.74
N ASN A 143 3.48 -6.82 -25.97
CA ASN A 143 3.27 -5.62 -26.77
C ASN A 143 3.46 -4.29 -26.01
N MET A 144 4.03 -4.33 -24.81
CA MET A 144 4.30 -3.13 -23.98
C MET A 144 5.81 -2.93 -23.81
N SER A 145 6.29 -1.72 -24.10
CA SER A 145 7.73 -1.35 -24.08
C SER A 145 8.64 -2.38 -24.75
N GLN A 146 8.25 -2.81 -25.95
CA GLN A 146 8.92 -3.91 -26.67
C GLN A 146 10.05 -3.45 -27.59
N ASP A 147 10.11 -2.16 -27.94
CA ASP A 147 11.06 -1.64 -28.93
C ASP A 147 12.53 -1.89 -28.53
N TYR A 148 13.30 -2.45 -29.47
CA TYR A 148 14.69 -2.83 -29.23
C TYR A 148 15.62 -1.63 -28.99
N ARG A 149 15.33 -0.46 -29.58
CA ARG A 149 16.12 0.78 -29.39
C ARG A 149 15.99 1.24 -27.95
N LEU A 150 14.81 1.08 -27.34
CA LEU A 150 14.57 1.39 -25.93
C LEU A 150 15.43 0.49 -25.03
N HIS A 151 15.47 -0.82 -25.30
CA HIS A 151 16.28 -1.75 -24.52
C HIS A 151 17.78 -1.47 -24.67
N LYS A 152 18.25 -1.15 -25.89
CA LYS A 152 19.64 -0.74 -26.13
C LYS A 152 19.99 0.53 -25.37
N LEU A 153 19.12 1.53 -25.38
CA LEU A 153 19.28 2.76 -24.60
C LEU A 153 19.34 2.50 -23.09
N LEU A 154 18.48 1.59 -22.60
CA LEU A 154 18.48 1.17 -21.21
C LEU A 154 19.83 0.54 -20.82
N VAL A 155 20.35 -0.38 -21.62
CA VAL A 155 21.66 -1.02 -21.35
C VAL A 155 22.78 0.03 -21.30
N MET A 156 22.76 1.01 -22.21
CA MET A 156 23.70 2.12 -22.21
C MET A 156 23.62 2.94 -20.91
N ALA A 157 22.41 3.28 -20.46
CA ALA A 157 22.20 3.98 -19.20
C ALA A 157 22.69 3.15 -17.99
N ILE A 158 22.36 1.86 -17.94
CA ILE A 158 22.72 0.95 -16.84
C ILE A 158 24.22 0.85 -16.62
N ARG A 159 25.05 0.95 -17.67
CA ARG A 159 26.52 0.98 -17.54
C ARG A 159 27.03 2.16 -16.70
N ASN A 160 26.29 3.27 -16.68
CA ASN A 160 26.63 4.45 -15.87
C ASN A 160 26.00 4.43 -14.47
N LEU A 161 24.96 3.61 -14.26
CA LEU A 161 24.19 3.49 -13.01
C LEU A 161 24.93 2.63 -11.96
N VAL A 162 26.16 3.01 -11.64
CA VAL A 162 27.11 2.21 -10.84
C VAL A 162 26.76 2.12 -9.35
N ASN A 163 25.91 3.01 -8.84
CA ASN A 163 25.54 3.12 -7.42
C ASN A 163 24.10 2.64 -7.12
N VAL A 164 23.40 2.06 -8.11
CA VAL A 164 22.04 1.53 -7.90
C VAL A 164 22.09 0.25 -7.08
N HIS A 165 21.48 0.30 -5.89
CA HIS A 165 21.37 -0.84 -4.97
C HIS A 165 19.92 -1.28 -4.75
N THR A 166 18.93 -0.58 -5.32
CA THR A 166 17.51 -0.93 -5.19
C THR A 166 16.80 -0.83 -6.54
N LEU A 167 16.15 -1.93 -6.93
CA LEU A 167 15.32 -2.02 -8.13
C LEU A 167 13.89 -2.37 -7.71
N ARG A 168 12.94 -1.58 -8.20
CA ARG A 168 11.50 -1.75 -7.97
C ARG A 168 10.80 -1.88 -9.32
N ILE A 169 10.03 -2.93 -9.51
CA ILE A 169 9.16 -3.14 -10.68
C ILE A 169 7.74 -3.25 -10.16
N ILE A 170 6.87 -2.31 -10.54
CA ILE A 170 5.54 -2.16 -9.93
C ILE A 170 4.52 -1.95 -11.04
N HIS A 171 3.69 -2.94 -11.32
CA HIS A 171 2.87 -2.97 -12.53
C HIS A 171 3.73 -2.74 -13.79
N GLY A 172 4.91 -3.38 -13.85
CA GLY A 172 5.92 -3.12 -14.88
C GLY A 172 5.67 -3.92 -16.16
N HIS A 173 6.07 -3.34 -17.30
CA HIS A 173 5.94 -3.97 -18.62
C HIS A 173 6.95 -5.11 -18.76
N MET A 174 6.49 -6.28 -19.21
CA MET A 174 7.26 -7.53 -19.13
C MET A 174 8.65 -7.42 -19.77
N ARG A 175 8.74 -6.88 -20.98
CA ARG A 175 10.00 -6.79 -21.73
C ARG A 175 11.00 -5.85 -21.05
N LEU A 176 10.56 -4.66 -20.65
CA LEU A 176 11.42 -3.70 -19.95
C LEU A 176 11.83 -4.18 -18.54
N ALA A 177 10.90 -4.77 -17.79
CA ALA A 177 11.17 -5.39 -16.48
C ALA A 177 12.21 -6.51 -16.59
N SER A 178 12.08 -7.36 -17.60
CA SER A 178 13.00 -8.45 -17.89
C SER A 178 14.42 -7.95 -18.15
N VAL A 179 14.59 -6.92 -19.00
CA VAL A 179 15.89 -6.32 -19.28
C VAL A 179 16.48 -5.64 -18.04
N LEU A 180 15.68 -4.92 -17.26
CA LEU A 180 16.12 -4.29 -16.01
C LEU A 180 16.68 -5.33 -15.04
N VAL A 181 15.94 -6.41 -14.77
CA VAL A 181 16.37 -7.46 -13.83
C VAL A 181 17.63 -8.16 -14.35
N ALA A 182 17.66 -8.55 -15.62
CA ALA A 182 18.82 -9.18 -16.24
C ALA A 182 20.07 -8.29 -16.15
N CYS A 183 19.97 -7.02 -16.55
CA CYS A 183 21.13 -6.15 -16.58
C CYS A 183 21.61 -5.72 -15.19
N PHE A 184 20.74 -5.53 -14.19
CA PHE A 184 21.18 -5.16 -12.84
C PHE A 184 21.76 -6.32 -12.04
N LEU A 185 21.35 -7.56 -12.33
CA LEU A 185 21.91 -8.77 -11.71
C LEU A 185 23.15 -9.31 -12.42
N ASP A 186 23.44 -8.85 -13.63
CA ASP A 186 24.68 -9.18 -14.35
C ASP A 186 25.91 -8.82 -13.51
N GLN A 187 26.77 -9.82 -13.27
CA GLN A 187 28.01 -9.63 -12.50
C GLN A 187 29.06 -8.84 -13.29
N ASN A 188 28.99 -8.84 -14.62
CA ASN A 188 29.92 -8.12 -15.49
C ASN A 188 29.54 -6.64 -15.66
N ARG A 189 28.38 -6.22 -15.15
CA ARG A 189 27.93 -4.82 -15.18
C ARG A 189 28.92 -3.93 -14.42
N PRO A 190 29.33 -2.78 -14.99
CA PRO A 190 30.07 -1.78 -14.22
C PRO A 190 29.26 -1.34 -12.98
N ARG A 191 29.81 -1.59 -11.79
CA ARG A 191 29.14 -1.31 -10.52
C ARG A 191 30.14 -0.99 -9.41
N ARG A 192 29.81 -0.02 -8.57
CA ARG A 192 30.49 0.26 -7.29
C ARG A 192 29.78 -0.42 -6.13
N VAL A 193 28.46 -0.59 -6.26
CA VAL A 193 27.64 -1.32 -5.31
C VAL A 193 26.82 -2.38 -6.05
N PRO A 194 26.59 -3.54 -5.41
CA PRO A 194 25.68 -4.54 -5.94
C PRO A 194 24.22 -4.09 -5.86
N LEU A 195 23.35 -4.75 -6.63
CA LEU A 195 21.92 -4.73 -6.35
C LEU A 195 21.65 -5.50 -5.06
N ARG A 196 21.07 -4.83 -4.05
CA ARG A 196 20.77 -5.42 -2.73
C ARG A 196 19.30 -5.67 -2.50
N ARG A 197 18.42 -4.89 -3.15
CA ARG A 197 16.96 -4.97 -2.94
C ARG A 197 16.25 -5.09 -4.27
N LEU A 198 15.43 -6.13 -4.40
CA LEU A 198 14.59 -6.38 -5.57
C LEU A 198 13.13 -6.49 -5.15
N TRP A 199 12.30 -5.57 -5.63
CA TRP A 199 10.86 -5.57 -5.37
C TRP A 199 10.09 -5.75 -6.67
N LEU A 200 9.23 -6.76 -6.69
CA LEU A 200 8.42 -7.16 -7.83
C LEU A 200 6.95 -7.11 -7.39
N GLU A 201 6.16 -6.22 -7.98
CA GLU A 201 4.73 -6.09 -7.71
C GLU A 201 3.95 -6.10 -9.03
N SER A 202 3.00 -7.02 -9.19
CA SER A 202 2.14 -7.12 -10.40
C SER A 202 2.92 -7.04 -11.72
N CYS A 203 3.98 -7.84 -11.83
CA CYS A 203 4.82 -7.90 -13.03
C CYS A 203 5.17 -9.34 -13.38
N PHE A 204 5.65 -9.54 -14.61
CA PHE A 204 6.16 -10.81 -15.11
C PHE A 204 7.62 -10.62 -15.56
N ILE A 205 8.47 -11.62 -15.28
CA ILE A 205 9.85 -11.68 -15.77
C ILE A 205 9.97 -12.88 -16.70
N SER A 206 10.44 -12.66 -17.94
CA SER A 206 10.57 -13.75 -18.89
C SER A 206 11.65 -14.75 -18.46
N ALA A 207 11.43 -16.03 -18.74
CA ALA A 207 12.44 -17.06 -18.51
C ALA A 207 13.73 -16.77 -19.30
N ASP A 208 13.62 -16.19 -20.49
CA ASP A 208 14.75 -15.80 -21.32
C ASP A 208 15.66 -14.79 -20.64
N ALA A 209 15.09 -13.81 -19.93
CA ALA A 209 15.87 -12.84 -19.15
C ALA A 209 16.80 -13.52 -18.13
N MET A 210 16.30 -14.60 -17.53
CA MET A 210 17.04 -15.37 -16.53
C MET A 210 18.03 -16.35 -17.16
N ARG A 211 17.82 -16.79 -18.41
CA ARG A 211 18.78 -17.62 -19.13
C ARG A 211 20.12 -16.90 -19.28
N TYR A 212 20.11 -15.60 -19.56
CA TYR A 212 21.34 -14.79 -19.62
C TYR A 212 22.10 -14.76 -18.29
N LEU A 213 21.38 -14.85 -17.18
CA LEU A 213 21.96 -14.88 -15.84
C LEU A 213 22.36 -16.28 -15.36
N SER A 214 21.93 -17.34 -16.04
CA SER A 214 22.11 -18.72 -15.59
C SER A 214 23.58 -19.17 -15.49
N SER A 215 24.49 -18.45 -16.17
CA SER A 215 25.94 -18.61 -16.05
C SER A 215 26.51 -18.16 -14.70
N TYR A 216 25.77 -17.35 -13.93
CA TYR A 216 26.16 -16.89 -12.61
C TYR A 216 25.49 -17.69 -11.50
N HIS A 217 26.28 -18.04 -10.47
CA HIS A 217 25.79 -18.87 -9.37
C HIS A 217 25.30 -18.09 -8.15
N THR A 218 25.63 -16.79 -8.04
CA THR A 218 25.36 -16.00 -6.82
C THR A 218 24.93 -14.56 -7.12
N THR A 219 24.07 -14.02 -6.26
CA THR A 219 23.69 -12.60 -6.21
C THR A 219 23.91 -12.05 -4.80
N GLU A 220 24.05 -10.73 -4.68
CA GLU A 220 24.23 -10.06 -3.37
C GLU A 220 22.91 -9.44 -2.86
N LEU A 221 21.77 -10.07 -3.21
CA LEU A 221 20.45 -9.62 -2.80
C LEU A 221 20.23 -9.86 -1.29
N GLU A 222 20.13 -8.76 -0.54
CA GLU A 222 19.79 -8.76 0.88
C GLU A 222 18.27 -8.81 1.13
N SER A 223 17.46 -8.34 0.17
CA SER A 223 15.99 -8.27 0.27
C SER A 223 15.30 -8.60 -1.05
N LEU A 224 14.41 -9.59 -0.99
CA LEU A 224 13.53 -9.96 -2.10
C LEU A 224 12.07 -9.81 -1.66
N ARG A 225 11.30 -9.07 -2.46
CA ARG A 225 9.87 -8.87 -2.23
C ARG A 225 9.08 -9.17 -3.49
N ILE A 226 8.12 -10.06 -3.38
CA ILE A 226 7.17 -10.41 -4.43
C ILE A 226 5.78 -10.13 -3.92
N ARG A 227 4.99 -9.40 -4.71
CA ARG A 227 3.68 -8.93 -4.29
C ARG A 227 2.67 -8.92 -5.43
N ARG A 228 1.42 -9.33 -5.18
CA ARG A 228 0.34 -9.28 -6.19
C ARG A 228 0.76 -9.88 -7.54
N SER A 229 1.47 -11.00 -7.48
CA SER A 229 2.09 -11.63 -8.64
C SER A 229 1.58 -13.05 -8.78
N ASP A 230 1.41 -13.49 -10.02
CA ASP A 230 1.07 -14.87 -10.35
C ASP A 230 2.21 -15.83 -9.99
N ALA A 231 1.92 -16.96 -9.36
CA ALA A 231 2.91 -17.98 -9.09
C ALA A 231 3.38 -18.70 -10.37
N ALA A 232 2.60 -18.70 -11.45
CA ALA A 232 2.92 -19.42 -12.68
C ALA A 232 4.28 -19.03 -13.29
N TRP A 233 4.64 -17.74 -13.27
CA TRP A 233 5.96 -17.30 -13.74
C TRP A 233 7.10 -17.66 -12.79
N MET A 234 6.78 -18.02 -11.54
CA MET A 234 7.73 -18.54 -10.58
C MET A 234 8.13 -19.99 -10.89
N VAL A 235 7.29 -20.76 -11.62
CA VAL A 235 7.42 -22.22 -11.75
C VAL A 235 7.64 -22.70 -13.19
N ALA A 236 6.87 -22.26 -14.20
CA ALA A 236 7.10 -22.56 -15.61
C ALA A 236 6.00 -21.97 -16.52
N ALA A 237 6.38 -21.04 -17.40
CA ALA A 237 5.61 -20.48 -18.53
C ALA A 237 4.26 -19.77 -18.17
N PRO A 238 3.80 -18.83 -19.01
CA PRO A 238 2.51 -18.21 -18.77
C PRO A 238 1.35 -19.18 -19.03
N ARG A 239 0.30 -19.08 -18.21
CA ARG A 239 -0.98 -19.76 -18.41
C ARG A 239 -1.76 -19.06 -19.53
N GLU A 240 -2.61 -19.82 -20.22
CA GLU A 240 -3.68 -19.25 -21.05
C GLU A 240 -4.70 -18.47 -20.19
N MET A 241 -5.28 -17.42 -20.77
CA MET A 241 -6.28 -16.59 -20.09
C MET A 241 -7.64 -17.29 -20.09
N GLY A 242 -8.27 -17.43 -18.92
CA GLY A 242 -9.63 -17.92 -18.75
C GLY A 242 -10.71 -16.88 -19.08
N PHE A 243 -11.98 -17.26 -18.95
CA PHE A 243 -13.12 -16.38 -19.21
C PHE A 243 -13.03 -15.06 -18.41
N LEU A 244 -13.19 -13.92 -19.10
CA LEU A 244 -13.07 -12.55 -18.55
C LEU A 244 -11.70 -12.18 -17.95
N GLU A 245 -10.69 -13.03 -18.07
CA GLU A 245 -9.31 -12.65 -17.77
C GLU A 245 -8.76 -11.75 -18.89
N PHE A 246 -7.83 -10.87 -18.52
CA PHE A 246 -7.28 -9.89 -19.45
C PHE A 246 -5.83 -9.55 -19.12
N ARG A 247 -5.11 -8.98 -20.09
CA ARG A 247 -3.78 -8.38 -19.91
C ARG A 247 -3.77 -6.94 -20.43
N PRO A 248 -3.17 -5.97 -19.72
CA PRO A 248 -2.91 -4.64 -20.26
C PRO A 248 -2.19 -4.74 -21.60
N SER A 249 -2.59 -3.92 -22.56
CA SER A 249 -2.06 -3.99 -23.91
C SER A 249 -2.03 -2.61 -24.55
N ARG A 250 -1.06 -2.36 -25.44
CA ARG A 250 -1.05 -1.16 -26.27
C ARG A 250 -1.94 -1.38 -27.50
N GLY A 251 -2.98 -0.54 -27.67
CA GLY A 251 -3.87 -0.57 -28.84
C GLY A 251 -4.88 -1.71 -28.90
N GLY A 252 -5.16 -2.38 -27.76
CA GLY A 252 -6.18 -3.43 -27.67
C GLY A 252 -7.60 -2.91 -27.47
N MET A 253 -8.44 -3.74 -26.86
CA MET A 253 -9.82 -3.40 -26.58
C MET A 253 -9.93 -2.42 -25.42
N TYR A 254 -10.76 -1.40 -25.60
CA TYR A 254 -11.05 -0.42 -24.56
C TYR A 254 -11.74 -1.05 -23.35
N THR A 255 -11.27 -0.72 -22.15
CA THR A 255 -11.89 -1.09 -20.88
C THR A 255 -11.70 0.02 -19.84
N GLN A 256 -12.57 0.03 -18.85
CA GLN A 256 -12.43 0.86 -17.66
C GLN A 256 -11.69 0.07 -16.58
N MET A 257 -10.57 0.61 -16.12
CA MET A 257 -9.77 0.07 -15.01
C MET A 257 -9.86 1.00 -13.80
N HIS A 258 -9.62 0.48 -12.60
CA HIS A 258 -9.66 1.29 -11.39
C HIS A 258 -8.55 2.35 -11.42
N ASP A 259 -8.82 3.60 -11.03
CA ASP A 259 -7.84 4.69 -11.08
C ASP A 259 -7.01 4.83 -9.79
N GLY A 260 -7.40 4.13 -8.73
CA GLY A 260 -6.73 4.20 -7.41
C GLY A 260 -7.04 5.49 -6.64
N ALA A 261 -8.06 6.23 -7.08
CA ALA A 261 -8.63 7.41 -6.44
C ALA A 261 -10.17 7.37 -6.43
N GLY A 262 -10.76 6.18 -6.30
CA GLY A 262 -12.21 5.96 -6.12
C GLY A 262 -13.02 6.15 -7.40
N ASN A 263 -12.38 6.02 -8.56
CA ASN A 263 -13.00 6.17 -9.87
C ASN A 263 -12.40 5.19 -10.89
N TRP A 264 -12.78 5.34 -12.15
CA TRP A 264 -12.33 4.55 -13.27
C TRP A 264 -11.48 5.38 -14.24
N ILE A 265 -10.43 4.78 -14.77
CA ILE A 265 -9.60 5.32 -15.84
C ILE A 265 -9.75 4.45 -17.10
N PRO A 266 -9.92 5.05 -18.29
CA PRO A 266 -9.94 4.29 -19.53
C PRO A 266 -8.56 3.74 -19.86
N SER A 267 -8.47 2.52 -20.37
CA SER A 267 -7.23 1.94 -20.91
C SER A 267 -7.54 0.86 -21.95
N THR A 268 -6.52 0.32 -22.61
CA THR A 268 -6.64 -0.79 -23.56
C THR A 268 -6.10 -2.10 -22.98
N VAL A 269 -6.82 -3.18 -23.23
CA VAL A 269 -6.49 -4.54 -22.77
C VAL A 269 -6.69 -5.55 -23.89
N GLN A 270 -6.04 -6.69 -23.76
CA GLN A 270 -6.40 -7.90 -24.50
C GLN A 270 -7.19 -8.81 -23.57
N ILE A 271 -8.41 -9.16 -23.97
CA ILE A 271 -9.29 -10.05 -23.20
C ILE A 271 -9.20 -11.47 -23.76
N SER A 272 -9.37 -12.47 -22.90
CA SER A 272 -9.49 -13.86 -23.31
C SER A 272 -10.58 -14.09 -24.36
N SER A 273 -10.31 -14.96 -25.32
CA SER A 273 -11.28 -15.48 -26.28
C SER A 273 -12.17 -16.58 -25.72
N VAL A 274 -11.82 -17.16 -24.57
CA VAL A 274 -12.54 -18.28 -23.98
C VAL A 274 -13.91 -17.82 -23.51
N GLY A 275 -14.98 -18.50 -23.95
CA GLY A 275 -16.36 -18.30 -23.47
C GLY A 275 -17.04 -17.02 -23.96
N MET A 276 -16.46 -16.32 -24.92
CA MET A 276 -17.01 -15.08 -25.49
C MET A 276 -17.90 -15.36 -26.71
N PRO A 277 -18.89 -14.50 -27.02
CA PRO A 277 -19.73 -14.63 -28.22
C PRO A 277 -18.93 -14.60 -29.52
N GLU A 278 -19.41 -15.26 -30.58
CA GLU A 278 -18.75 -15.31 -31.89
C GLU A 278 -18.57 -13.92 -32.54
N ASP A 279 -19.51 -13.01 -32.29
CA ASP A 279 -19.47 -11.63 -32.80
C ASP A 279 -18.56 -10.70 -31.98
N PHE A 280 -17.95 -11.20 -30.91
CA PHE A 280 -17.05 -10.40 -30.07
C PHE A 280 -15.73 -10.13 -30.82
N ARG A 281 -15.34 -8.87 -30.97
CA ARG A 281 -14.09 -8.51 -31.65
C ARG A 281 -12.88 -8.89 -30.80
N PHE A 282 -12.03 -9.73 -31.34
CA PHE A 282 -10.72 -10.04 -30.77
C PHE A 282 -9.61 -9.35 -31.54
N TYR A 283 -8.60 -8.88 -30.81
CA TYR A 283 -7.35 -8.40 -31.39
C TYR A 283 -6.32 -9.54 -31.30
N PRO A 284 -5.95 -10.18 -32.42
CA PRO A 284 -4.90 -11.19 -32.41
C PRO A 284 -3.54 -10.54 -32.10
N ASP A 285 -2.61 -11.34 -31.57
CA ASP A 285 -1.27 -10.86 -31.18
C ASP A 285 -0.52 -10.19 -32.33
N SER A 286 -0.75 -10.61 -33.59
CA SER A 286 -0.18 -9.99 -34.77
C SER A 286 -0.69 -8.56 -35.02
N GLU A 287 -1.99 -8.32 -34.89
CA GLU A 287 -2.58 -6.97 -35.07
C GLU A 287 -2.12 -6.04 -33.94
N LEU A 288 -2.07 -6.54 -32.71
CA LEU A 288 -1.55 -5.78 -31.57
C LEU A 288 -0.07 -5.42 -31.76
N LYS A 289 0.72 -6.34 -32.33
CA LYS A 289 2.13 -6.09 -32.64
C LYS A 289 2.30 -5.01 -33.71
N GLU A 290 1.55 -5.08 -34.81
CA GLU A 290 1.59 -4.06 -35.87
C GLU A 290 1.20 -2.67 -35.35
N ARG A 291 0.13 -2.59 -34.54
CA ARG A 291 -0.27 -1.34 -33.87
C ARG A 291 0.83 -0.79 -32.96
N THR A 292 1.48 -1.67 -32.20
CA THR A 292 2.57 -1.28 -31.29
C THR A 292 3.79 -0.77 -32.06
N GLU A 293 4.18 -1.44 -33.15
CA GLU A 293 5.28 -1.00 -34.02
C GLU A 293 5.01 0.37 -34.65
N PHE A 294 3.75 0.63 -35.03
CA PHE A 294 3.32 1.94 -35.49
C PHE A 294 3.49 3.03 -34.42
N PHE A 295 3.00 2.79 -33.20
CA PHE A 295 3.17 3.76 -32.12
C PHE A 295 4.64 3.94 -31.72
N ASP A 296 5.44 2.87 -31.71
CA ASP A 296 6.88 2.95 -31.49
C ASP A 296 7.54 3.87 -32.54
N ALA A 297 7.18 3.73 -33.82
CA ALA A 297 7.70 4.60 -34.87
C ALA A 297 7.35 6.09 -34.62
N LEU A 298 6.13 6.39 -34.17
CA LEU A 298 5.71 7.75 -33.80
C LEU A 298 6.53 8.30 -32.62
N VAL A 299 6.70 7.51 -31.57
CA VAL A 299 7.48 7.89 -30.38
C VAL A 299 8.93 8.21 -30.73
N TRP A 300 9.55 7.39 -31.57
CA TRP A 300 10.95 7.60 -31.97
C TRP A 300 11.13 8.75 -32.96
N ALA A 301 10.15 9.02 -33.82
CA ALA A 301 10.17 10.17 -34.72
C ALA A 301 10.25 11.52 -33.97
N GLU A 302 9.78 11.57 -32.72
CA GLU A 302 9.88 12.75 -31.86
C GLU A 302 11.20 12.86 -31.10
N HIS A 303 12.03 11.82 -31.17
CA HIS A 303 13.30 11.69 -30.47
C HIS A 303 14.48 11.36 -31.40
N PRO A 304 14.67 12.07 -32.53
CA PRO A 304 15.67 11.73 -33.54
C PRO A 304 17.10 11.81 -33.00
N GLU A 305 17.37 12.74 -32.07
CA GLU A 305 18.67 12.86 -31.40
C GLU A 305 19.02 11.67 -30.50
N VAL A 306 17.99 11.04 -29.91
CA VAL A 306 18.15 9.86 -29.06
C VAL A 306 18.34 8.63 -29.93
N GLU A 307 17.55 8.52 -31.00
CA GLU A 307 17.67 7.45 -32.00
C GLU A 307 19.08 7.41 -32.59
N GLN A 308 19.58 8.53 -33.11
CA GLN A 308 20.93 8.64 -33.66
C GLN A 308 22.01 8.24 -32.64
N PHE A 309 21.83 8.62 -31.37
CA PHE A 309 22.73 8.24 -30.30
C PHE A 309 22.72 6.72 -30.05
N VAL A 310 21.55 6.09 -30.06
CA VAL A 310 21.39 4.64 -29.91
C VAL A 310 22.00 3.89 -31.09
N GLU A 311 21.79 4.35 -32.32
CA GLU A 311 22.32 3.74 -33.54
C GLU A 311 23.85 3.83 -33.61
N SER A 312 24.43 4.96 -33.24
CA SER A 312 25.89 5.17 -33.22
C SER A 312 26.65 4.30 -32.19
N SER A 313 25.93 3.68 -31.27
CA SER A 313 26.50 2.87 -30.20
C SER A 313 26.83 1.44 -30.63
N ASN A 314 28.06 1.01 -30.38
CA ASN A 314 28.52 -0.37 -30.57
C ASN A 314 28.19 -1.29 -29.38
N VAL A 315 27.30 -0.87 -28.47
CA VAL A 315 26.85 -1.76 -27.38
C VAL A 315 26.08 -2.92 -28.01
N GLY A 316 26.72 -4.09 -28.05
CA GLY A 316 26.09 -5.34 -28.44
C GLY A 316 25.01 -5.68 -27.43
N PHE A 317 23.76 -5.35 -27.78
CA PHE A 317 22.61 -5.99 -27.21
C PHE A 317 22.21 -7.06 -28.20
N ASP A 318 22.45 -8.32 -27.85
CA ASP A 318 21.93 -9.42 -28.63
C ASP A 318 20.41 -9.39 -28.43
N GLY A 319 19.69 -8.77 -29.38
CA GLY A 319 18.23 -8.60 -29.34
C GLY A 319 17.43 -9.91 -29.28
N ARG A 320 18.12 -11.04 -29.10
CA ARG A 320 17.62 -12.41 -28.99
C ARG A 320 17.03 -12.77 -27.62
N LEU A 321 16.48 -11.81 -26.86
CA LEU A 321 15.50 -12.11 -25.81
C LEU A 321 14.16 -12.67 -26.39
N GLY A 322 14.15 -13.10 -27.67
CA GLY A 322 12.99 -13.67 -28.34
C GLY A 322 13.20 -14.33 -29.72
N ALA A 323 14.39 -14.82 -30.11
CA ALA A 323 14.55 -15.45 -31.44
C ALA A 323 15.48 -16.70 -31.49
N GLU A 324 14.82 -17.86 -31.63
CA GLU A 324 15.10 -19.05 -32.46
C GLU A 324 16.38 -19.91 -32.35
N ASP A 325 17.38 -19.62 -31.52
CA ASP A 325 18.54 -20.55 -31.34
C ASP A 325 18.59 -21.17 -29.94
N VAL A 326 17.67 -22.08 -29.59
CA VAL A 326 17.75 -22.87 -28.35
C VAL A 326 17.35 -24.33 -28.61
N THR A 327 18.22 -25.08 -29.27
CA THR A 327 18.20 -26.54 -29.17
C THR A 327 19.12 -26.95 -28.01
N HIS A 328 18.51 -27.50 -26.94
CA HIS A 328 19.14 -28.20 -25.80
C HIS A 328 19.76 -27.40 -24.63
N ILE A 329 18.99 -26.63 -23.84
CA ILE A 329 19.37 -26.27 -22.44
C ILE A 329 18.12 -26.18 -21.52
N ALA A 330 18.25 -26.61 -20.26
CA ALA A 330 17.20 -26.86 -19.26
C ALA A 330 16.23 -25.68 -18.96
N HIS A 331 15.00 -26.03 -18.57
CA HIS A 331 13.97 -25.09 -18.09
C HIS A 331 14.46 -24.35 -16.82
N VAL A 332 14.88 -23.08 -16.97
CA VAL A 332 15.23 -22.21 -15.84
C VAL A 332 13.93 -21.71 -15.19
N GLN A 333 13.74 -21.99 -13.90
CA GLN A 333 12.66 -21.41 -13.09
C GLN A 333 13.14 -20.08 -12.48
N PRO A 334 12.65 -18.92 -12.94
CA PRO A 334 13.16 -17.60 -12.56
C PRO A 334 13.28 -17.38 -11.05
N MET A 335 12.20 -17.70 -10.33
CA MET A 335 12.13 -17.45 -8.89
C MET A 335 13.04 -18.39 -8.10
N ARG A 336 13.06 -19.68 -8.48
CA ARG A 336 13.95 -20.65 -7.85
C ARG A 336 15.40 -20.23 -8.02
N TRP A 337 15.79 -19.78 -9.21
CA TRP A 337 17.13 -19.24 -9.46
C TRP A 337 17.39 -18.02 -8.56
N LEU A 338 16.48 -17.04 -8.51
CA LEU A 338 16.64 -15.84 -7.68
C LEU A 338 16.87 -16.19 -6.21
N LEU A 339 16.04 -17.08 -5.66
CA LEU A 339 16.17 -17.52 -4.26
C LEU A 339 17.47 -18.28 -4.00
N GLN A 340 17.84 -19.21 -4.88
CA GLN A 340 19.05 -20.01 -4.73
C GLN A 340 20.30 -19.14 -4.84
N SER A 341 20.35 -18.24 -5.82
CA SER A 341 21.49 -17.36 -6.03
C SER A 341 21.62 -16.30 -4.93
N ALA A 342 20.52 -15.88 -4.29
CA ALA A 342 20.53 -14.96 -3.15
C ALA A 342 20.74 -15.65 -1.79
N ALA A 343 20.81 -16.99 -1.73
CA ALA A 343 20.67 -17.75 -0.49
C ALA A 343 21.61 -17.30 0.65
N HIS A 344 22.87 -16.99 0.32
CA HIS A 344 23.91 -16.63 1.29
C HIS A 344 23.79 -15.19 1.83
N SER A 345 23.15 -14.28 1.09
CA SER A 345 23.08 -12.84 1.40
C SER A 345 21.68 -12.40 1.86
N LEU A 346 20.64 -13.18 1.58
CA LEU A 346 19.26 -12.82 1.85
C LEU A 346 18.99 -12.67 3.36
N THR A 347 18.53 -11.47 3.74
CA THR A 347 18.10 -11.13 5.11
C THR A 347 16.59 -10.99 5.24
N SER A 348 15.90 -10.75 4.11
CA SER A 348 14.45 -10.52 4.05
C SER A 348 13.84 -11.18 2.83
N LEU A 349 12.85 -12.05 3.06
CA LEU A 349 12.02 -12.64 2.01
C LEU A 349 10.54 -12.35 2.30
N ASN A 350 9.87 -11.69 1.36
CA ASN A 350 8.47 -11.30 1.50
C ASN A 350 7.64 -11.74 0.30
N LEU A 351 6.62 -12.57 0.55
CA LEU A 351 5.63 -13.06 -0.41
C LEU A 351 4.25 -12.53 0.01
N ASP A 352 3.84 -11.38 -0.54
CA ASP A 352 2.57 -10.70 -0.21
C ASP A 352 1.54 -10.93 -1.32
N TRP A 353 0.42 -11.62 -1.07
CA TRP A 353 -0.65 -11.81 -2.05
C TRP A 353 -0.15 -12.44 -3.37
N VAL A 354 0.62 -13.51 -3.24
CA VAL A 354 1.02 -14.33 -4.40
C VAL A 354 -0.20 -15.15 -4.82
N LEU A 355 -0.57 -15.07 -6.10
CA LEU A 355 -1.70 -15.80 -6.64
C LEU A 355 -1.23 -17.23 -6.95
N TRP A 356 -1.59 -18.16 -6.07
CA TRP A 356 -1.41 -19.60 -6.29
C TRP A 356 -2.49 -20.19 -7.18
N ARG A 357 -3.61 -19.47 -7.38
CA ARG A 357 -4.79 -19.85 -8.18
C ARG A 357 -5.48 -21.14 -7.73
N ARG A 358 -5.45 -21.37 -6.41
CA ARG A 358 -6.16 -22.48 -5.78
C ARG A 358 -7.66 -22.44 -6.09
N GLY A 359 -8.22 -23.56 -6.50
CA GLY A 359 -9.67 -23.73 -6.72
C GLY A 359 -10.16 -23.37 -8.12
N GLU A 360 -9.29 -22.98 -9.05
CA GLU A 360 -9.65 -22.91 -10.46
C GLU A 360 -9.83 -24.33 -11.06
N HIS A 361 -10.69 -24.48 -12.07
CA HIS A 361 -11.13 -25.78 -12.63
C HIS A 361 -10.02 -26.70 -13.15
N ASP A 362 -8.77 -26.23 -13.21
CA ASP A 362 -7.61 -26.98 -13.65
C ASP A 362 -6.69 -27.31 -12.46
N THR A 363 -7.06 -28.35 -11.69
CA THR A 363 -6.26 -28.86 -10.56
C THR A 363 -4.90 -29.43 -10.99
N THR A 364 -4.63 -29.54 -12.30
CA THR A 364 -3.35 -30.08 -12.81
C THR A 364 -2.21 -29.05 -12.81
N ARG A 365 -2.50 -27.78 -12.47
CA ARG A 365 -1.53 -26.67 -12.50
C ARG A 365 -1.34 -25.93 -11.16
N ASP A 366 -1.88 -26.44 -10.05
CA ASP A 366 -1.59 -25.90 -8.70
C ASP A 366 -0.19 -26.33 -8.25
N ASP A 367 0.82 -25.54 -8.63
CA ASP A 367 2.22 -25.77 -8.26
C ASP A 367 2.60 -25.16 -6.89
N SER A 368 1.63 -24.71 -6.09
CA SER A 368 1.91 -24.03 -4.82
C SER A 368 2.62 -24.94 -3.82
N SER A 369 2.17 -26.19 -3.64
CA SER A 369 2.84 -27.16 -2.77
C SER A 369 4.28 -27.46 -3.21
N SER A 370 4.50 -27.64 -4.52
CA SER A 370 5.84 -27.90 -5.07
C SER A 370 6.79 -26.70 -4.88
N THR A 371 6.29 -25.50 -5.13
CA THR A 371 7.03 -24.25 -4.95
C THR A 371 7.39 -24.02 -3.49
N MET A 372 6.44 -24.20 -2.59
CA MET A 372 6.62 -23.99 -1.15
C MET A 372 7.53 -25.06 -0.54
N THR A 373 7.45 -26.31 -0.99
CA THR A 373 8.39 -27.38 -0.61
C THR A 373 9.81 -27.05 -1.08
N SER A 374 9.95 -26.56 -2.32
CA SER A 374 11.25 -26.14 -2.85
C SER A 374 11.84 -24.98 -2.04
N LEU A 375 11.00 -24.00 -1.64
CA LEU A 375 11.42 -22.91 -0.77
C LEU A 375 11.83 -23.39 0.63
N ALA A 376 11.07 -24.29 1.23
CA ALA A 376 11.37 -24.84 2.56
C ALA A 376 12.70 -25.61 2.60
N ALA A 377 13.13 -26.18 1.48
CA ALA A 377 14.43 -26.85 1.35
C ALA A 377 15.62 -25.87 1.25
N LEU A 378 15.38 -24.57 0.99
CA LEU A 378 16.45 -23.58 0.90
C LEU A 378 16.95 -23.17 2.29
N ARG A 379 18.19 -22.67 2.32
CA ARG A 379 18.91 -22.32 3.54
C ARG A 379 19.47 -20.92 3.39
N PHE A 380 19.04 -20.02 4.27
CA PHE A 380 19.33 -18.59 4.24
C PHE A 380 20.03 -18.17 5.55
N PRO A 381 21.37 -18.30 5.67
CA PRO A 381 22.08 -18.14 6.94
C PRO A 381 21.95 -16.76 7.60
N GLN A 382 21.52 -15.74 6.85
CA GLN A 382 21.35 -14.36 7.31
C GLN A 382 19.88 -13.92 7.42
N LEU A 383 18.92 -14.83 7.21
CA LEU A 383 17.50 -14.51 7.22
C LEU A 383 17.06 -14.00 8.59
N ARG A 384 16.48 -12.79 8.60
CA ARG A 384 15.92 -12.13 9.78
C ARG A 384 14.43 -11.88 9.64
N ALA A 385 13.92 -11.79 8.41
CA ALA A 385 12.51 -11.62 8.14
C ALA A 385 12.01 -12.61 7.08
N PHE A 386 10.97 -13.34 7.44
CA PHE A 386 10.27 -14.25 6.55
C PHE A 386 8.78 -13.96 6.59
N GLN A 387 8.20 -13.62 5.43
CA GLN A 387 6.81 -13.22 5.35
C GLN A 387 6.09 -13.92 4.20
N VAL A 388 4.97 -14.56 4.52
CA VAL A 388 3.97 -15.05 3.57
C VAL A 388 2.61 -14.56 4.03
N ARG A 389 1.92 -13.77 3.20
CA ARG A 389 0.66 -13.11 3.57
C ARG A 389 -0.39 -13.26 2.49
N ASN A 390 -1.51 -13.91 2.80
CA ASN A 390 -2.39 -14.51 1.80
C ASN A 390 -3.90 -14.38 2.10
N ALA A 391 -4.26 -13.51 3.04
CA ALA A 391 -5.61 -13.35 3.61
C ALA A 391 -6.76 -12.92 2.68
N VAL A 392 -6.48 -12.46 1.46
CA VAL A 392 -7.42 -11.54 0.77
C VAL A 392 -8.28 -12.24 -0.28
N LEU A 393 -7.68 -13.14 -1.04
CA LEU A 393 -8.32 -13.81 -2.16
C LEU A 393 -8.23 -15.31 -2.00
N GLN A 394 -9.23 -16.06 -2.46
CA GLN A 394 -9.16 -17.52 -2.45
C GLN A 394 -7.94 -18.02 -3.24
N GLN A 395 -7.63 -17.34 -4.34
CA GLN A 395 -6.47 -17.60 -5.19
C GLN A 395 -5.14 -17.37 -4.48
N THR A 396 -5.10 -16.63 -3.37
CA THR A 396 -3.88 -16.43 -2.57
C THR A 396 -3.76 -17.45 -1.44
N GLN A 397 -4.75 -18.30 -1.18
CA GLN A 397 -4.71 -19.27 -0.08
C GLN A 397 -3.62 -20.35 -0.30
N LEU A 398 -2.82 -20.62 0.74
CA LEU A 398 -1.88 -21.75 0.73
C LEU A 398 -2.63 -23.09 0.77
N HIS A 399 -2.03 -24.13 0.21
CA HIS A 399 -2.55 -25.49 0.26
C HIS A 399 -2.66 -26.02 1.71
N ASN A 400 -3.47 -27.07 1.92
CA ASN A 400 -3.83 -27.58 3.26
C ASN A 400 -2.76 -28.44 3.94
N ASP A 401 -1.82 -28.98 3.16
CA ASP A 401 -0.65 -29.74 3.62
C ASP A 401 0.50 -28.83 4.10
N ILE A 402 0.49 -27.53 3.77
CA ILE A 402 1.54 -26.62 4.18
C ILE A 402 1.28 -26.13 5.62
N SER A 403 2.17 -26.52 6.54
CA SER A 403 2.21 -25.96 7.91
C SER A 403 3.61 -25.49 8.30
N LEU A 404 3.67 -24.47 9.16
CA LEU A 404 4.92 -23.82 9.56
C LEU A 404 5.72 -24.66 10.56
N LEU A 405 5.05 -25.23 11.57
CA LEU A 405 5.70 -25.79 12.76
C LEU A 405 5.50 -27.30 12.93
N GLU A 406 4.87 -28.00 11.98
CA GLU A 406 4.57 -29.43 12.08
C GLU A 406 4.85 -30.25 10.82
N ASP A 407 5.02 -29.61 9.66
CA ASP A 407 5.21 -30.30 8.37
C ASP A 407 6.25 -29.56 7.51
N THR A 408 5.83 -29.02 6.34
CA THR A 408 6.68 -28.54 5.25
C THR A 408 7.81 -27.61 5.69
N PHE A 409 7.57 -26.72 6.65
CA PHE A 409 8.54 -25.70 7.06
C PHE A 409 9.20 -25.94 8.42
N LEU A 410 8.97 -27.07 9.12
CA LEU A 410 9.54 -27.25 10.45
C LEU A 410 11.09 -27.23 10.43
N GLU A 411 11.71 -27.98 9.51
CA GLU A 411 13.18 -27.97 9.35
C GLU A 411 13.70 -26.60 8.91
N PHE A 412 12.94 -25.90 8.08
CA PHE A 412 13.25 -24.52 7.71
C PHE A 412 13.32 -23.64 8.96
N MET A 413 12.32 -23.69 9.83
CA MET A 413 12.30 -22.86 11.05
C MET A 413 13.41 -23.23 12.04
N GLU A 414 13.80 -24.50 12.12
CA GLU A 414 14.92 -24.96 12.94
C GLU A 414 16.26 -24.38 12.46
N TYR A 415 16.46 -24.27 11.15
CA TYR A 415 17.69 -23.73 10.58
C TYR A 415 17.79 -22.21 10.74
N HIS A 416 16.69 -21.49 10.54
CA HIS A 416 16.67 -20.03 10.47
C HIS A 416 16.52 -19.35 11.85
N THR A 417 17.48 -19.60 12.73
CA THR A 417 17.47 -19.13 14.14
C THR A 417 17.60 -17.61 14.32
N LYS A 418 17.96 -16.85 13.27
CA LYS A 418 18.09 -15.39 13.34
C LYS A 418 16.79 -14.63 13.08
N LEU A 419 15.66 -15.33 12.90
CA LEU A 419 14.37 -14.70 12.62
C LEU A 419 13.92 -13.78 13.76
N GLN A 420 13.62 -12.54 13.37
CA GLN A 420 13.11 -11.45 14.20
C GLN A 420 11.72 -11.00 13.74
N CYS A 421 11.40 -11.20 12.46
CA CYS A 421 10.12 -10.87 11.86
C CYS A 421 9.51 -12.10 11.16
N LEU A 422 8.25 -12.40 11.47
CA LEU A 422 7.50 -13.50 10.89
C LEU A 422 6.12 -13.02 10.44
N ALA A 423 5.75 -13.30 9.20
CA ALA A 423 4.36 -13.22 8.75
C ALA A 423 3.92 -14.57 8.18
N TRP A 424 2.81 -15.10 8.66
CA TRP A 424 2.28 -16.37 8.21
C TRP A 424 0.76 -16.46 8.46
N PRO A 425 -0.01 -17.15 7.61
CA PRO A 425 -1.44 -17.37 7.87
C PRO A 425 -1.65 -18.13 9.19
N MET A 426 -2.55 -17.62 10.03
CA MET A 426 -2.72 -18.09 11.41
C MET A 426 -3.17 -19.56 11.45
N ASP A 427 -4.03 -19.96 10.52
CA ASP A 427 -4.53 -21.33 10.39
C ASP A 427 -3.50 -22.28 9.76
N LYS A 428 -2.29 -21.80 9.44
CA LYS A 428 -1.19 -22.59 8.83
C LYS A 428 0.05 -22.69 9.72
N PHE A 429 -0.02 -22.25 10.98
CA PHE A 429 1.07 -22.49 11.93
C PHE A 429 1.19 -23.98 12.28
N TYR A 430 0.05 -24.61 12.56
CA TYR A 430 -0.08 -26.00 12.98
C TYR A 430 -1.05 -26.75 12.08
N GLY A 431 -0.92 -28.07 12.00
CA GLY A 431 -1.92 -28.94 11.39
C GLY A 431 -3.17 -29.10 12.28
N HIS A 432 -4.25 -29.60 11.69
CA HIS A 432 -5.46 -29.99 12.45
C HIS A 432 -5.33 -31.41 13.00
N VAL A 433 -4.42 -32.22 12.45
CA VAL A 433 -4.10 -33.56 12.93
C VAL A 433 -3.03 -33.47 14.02
N LYS A 434 -3.17 -34.28 15.06
CA LYS A 434 -2.18 -34.36 16.15
C LYS A 434 -0.84 -34.86 15.59
N PRO A 435 0.27 -34.12 15.76
CA PRO A 435 1.58 -34.53 15.26
C PRO A 435 2.15 -35.70 16.06
N SER A 436 3.20 -36.33 15.51
CA SER A 436 4.02 -37.30 16.26
C SER A 436 4.71 -36.64 17.46
N LEU A 437 5.11 -37.44 18.45
CA LEU A 437 5.81 -36.93 19.64
C LEU A 437 7.13 -36.24 19.28
N ASP A 438 7.84 -36.76 18.28
CA ASP A 438 9.09 -36.17 17.78
C ASP A 438 8.87 -34.77 17.20
N VAL A 439 7.92 -34.64 16.26
CA VAL A 439 7.55 -33.36 15.63
C VAL A 439 7.11 -32.35 16.67
N ARG A 440 6.31 -32.77 17.66
CA ARG A 440 5.88 -31.90 18.75
C ARG A 440 7.06 -31.36 19.58
N ASN A 441 8.02 -32.23 19.93
CA ASN A 441 9.19 -31.81 20.71
C ASN A 441 10.09 -30.84 19.94
N ARG A 442 10.25 -31.07 18.64
CA ARG A 442 10.99 -30.17 17.73
C ARG A 442 10.30 -28.80 17.61
N SER A 443 8.99 -28.82 17.37
CA SER A 443 8.14 -27.63 17.32
C SER A 443 8.27 -26.78 18.60
N LEU A 444 8.17 -27.41 19.78
CA LEU A 444 8.32 -26.71 21.07
C LEU A 444 9.69 -26.03 21.23
N LYS A 445 10.78 -26.64 20.74
CA LYS A 445 12.12 -26.00 20.74
C LYS A 445 12.15 -24.76 19.86
N VAL A 446 11.54 -24.83 18.68
CA VAL A 446 11.43 -23.68 17.75
C VAL A 446 10.62 -22.56 18.40
N VAL A 447 9.47 -22.87 19.00
CA VAL A 447 8.63 -21.86 19.71
C VAL A 447 9.40 -21.23 20.87
N ALA A 448 10.09 -22.03 21.69
CA ALA A 448 10.90 -21.53 22.80
C ALA A 448 12.03 -20.60 22.32
N HIS A 449 12.64 -20.91 21.18
CA HIS A 449 13.63 -20.03 20.56
C HIS A 449 13.00 -18.73 20.06
N LEU A 450 11.92 -18.82 19.26
CA LEU A 450 11.21 -17.66 18.72
C LEU A 450 10.69 -16.72 19.82
N ALA A 451 10.29 -17.26 20.97
CA ALA A 451 9.88 -16.46 22.13
C ALA A 451 10.93 -15.42 22.55
N THR A 452 12.21 -15.71 22.28
CA THR A 452 13.38 -14.89 22.65
C THR A 452 14.02 -14.14 21.48
N THR A 453 13.54 -14.32 20.25
CA THR A 453 14.09 -13.64 19.06
C THR A 453 13.07 -12.80 18.31
N LEU A 454 11.80 -13.20 18.30
CA LEU A 454 10.75 -12.58 17.50
C LEU A 454 10.31 -11.24 18.13
N THR A 455 10.46 -10.16 17.36
CA THR A 455 10.03 -8.79 17.73
C THR A 455 8.80 -8.34 16.95
N ASP A 456 8.58 -8.94 15.78
CA ASP A 456 7.61 -8.52 14.78
C ASP A 456 6.82 -9.75 14.30
N LEU A 457 5.51 -9.79 14.58
CA LEU A 457 4.61 -10.89 14.19
C LEU A 457 3.42 -10.36 13.41
N ARG A 458 3.13 -11.03 12.31
CA ARG A 458 1.95 -10.77 11.49
C ARG A 458 1.21 -12.07 11.24
N VAL A 459 -0.08 -12.04 11.52
CA VAL A 459 -0.97 -13.19 11.32
C VAL A 459 -2.20 -12.75 10.56
N ASP A 460 -2.67 -13.64 9.69
CA ASP A 460 -3.84 -13.40 8.87
C ASP A 460 -4.72 -14.63 8.70
N ALA A 461 -6.00 -14.42 8.40
CA ALA A 461 -6.94 -15.47 8.00
C ALA A 461 -7.72 -15.03 6.76
N GLN A 462 -8.21 -15.98 5.97
CA GLN A 462 -8.92 -15.68 4.73
C GLN A 462 -10.21 -14.87 4.98
N TYR A 463 -10.49 -13.86 4.16
CA TYR A 463 -11.76 -13.12 4.24
C TYR A 463 -12.96 -14.00 3.85
N ALA A 464 -14.06 -13.85 4.59
CA ALA A 464 -15.36 -14.45 4.28
C ALA A 464 -16.30 -13.50 3.48
N GLY A 465 -15.77 -12.40 2.92
CA GLY A 465 -16.50 -11.44 2.08
C GLY A 465 -17.42 -10.47 2.84
N HIS A 466 -18.19 -10.94 3.81
CA HIS A 466 -19.26 -10.17 4.47
C HIS A 466 -18.87 -9.51 5.82
N GLY A 467 -17.58 -9.42 6.13
CA GLY A 467 -17.10 -9.01 7.45
C GLY A 467 -16.58 -10.17 8.30
N GLU A 468 -15.80 -9.86 9.33
CA GLU A 468 -15.38 -10.83 10.34
C GLU A 468 -16.51 -11.06 11.34
N SER A 469 -16.77 -12.33 11.66
CA SER A 469 -17.71 -12.69 12.73
C SER A 469 -17.15 -12.35 14.10
N VAL A 470 -18.04 -12.26 15.08
CA VAL A 470 -17.65 -12.09 16.48
C VAL A 470 -16.97 -13.34 17.02
N THR A 471 -17.46 -14.51 16.61
CA THR A 471 -16.91 -15.84 16.92
C THR A 471 -17.08 -16.74 15.71
N ASP A 472 -16.12 -17.63 15.45
CA ASP A 472 -16.26 -18.60 14.37
C ASP A 472 -17.35 -19.64 14.72
N ALA A 473 -18.42 -19.64 13.93
CA ALA A 473 -19.53 -20.58 14.00
C ALA A 473 -19.63 -21.45 12.74
N SER A 474 -18.54 -21.59 11.97
CA SER A 474 -18.54 -22.37 10.73
C SER A 474 -18.95 -23.83 10.97
N HIS A 475 -19.91 -24.29 10.17
CA HIS A 475 -20.42 -25.65 10.19
C HIS A 475 -19.84 -26.53 9.08
N THR A 476 -18.98 -25.97 8.22
CA THR A 476 -18.28 -26.76 7.19
C THR A 476 -17.10 -27.47 7.83
N VAL A 477 -16.78 -28.67 7.33
CA VAL A 477 -15.64 -29.46 7.82
C VAL A 477 -14.33 -28.67 7.69
N ASP A 478 -14.11 -28.01 6.56
CA ASP A 478 -12.92 -27.19 6.33
C ASP A 478 -12.84 -26.00 7.29
N GLY A 479 -13.94 -25.28 7.51
CA GLY A 479 -14.00 -24.16 8.44
C GLY A 479 -13.78 -24.61 9.90
N MET A 480 -14.33 -25.75 10.29
CA MET A 480 -14.05 -26.34 11.60
C MET A 480 -12.55 -26.66 11.76
N TYR A 481 -11.90 -27.22 10.73
CA TYR A 481 -10.47 -27.48 10.79
C TYR A 481 -9.62 -26.21 10.80
N GLU A 482 -10.01 -25.16 10.07
CA GLU A 482 -9.37 -23.84 10.15
C GLU A 482 -9.47 -23.26 11.56
N CYS A 483 -10.66 -23.31 12.17
CA CYS A 483 -10.90 -22.89 13.55
C CYS A 483 -9.99 -23.64 14.54
N VAL A 484 -9.91 -24.97 14.44
CA VAL A 484 -9.01 -25.77 15.28
C VAL A 484 -7.55 -25.30 15.13
N ARG A 485 -7.05 -25.10 13.92
CA ARG A 485 -5.65 -24.67 13.69
C ARG A 485 -5.36 -23.28 14.26
N ARG A 486 -6.30 -22.34 14.09
CA ARG A 486 -6.20 -20.98 14.66
C ARG A 486 -6.21 -20.99 16.18
N ARG A 487 -7.09 -21.77 16.81
CA ARG A 487 -7.13 -21.94 18.27
C ARG A 487 -5.88 -22.63 18.82
N ARG A 488 -5.27 -23.54 18.05
CA ARG A 488 -3.95 -24.09 18.39
C ARG A 488 -2.86 -23.02 18.37
N PHE A 489 -2.85 -22.11 17.39
CA PHE A 489 -1.92 -20.96 17.43
C PHE A 489 -2.07 -20.13 18.72
N ILE A 490 -3.31 -19.84 19.12
CA ILE A 490 -3.60 -19.06 20.33
C ILE A 490 -3.19 -19.79 21.61
N ALA A 491 -3.34 -21.11 21.66
CA ALA A 491 -3.03 -21.90 22.86
C ALA A 491 -1.55 -22.36 22.94
N ASP A 492 -0.95 -22.73 21.81
CA ASP A 492 0.34 -23.42 21.75
C ASP A 492 1.51 -22.53 21.27
N PHE A 493 1.24 -21.35 20.69
CA PHE A 493 2.29 -20.44 20.19
C PHE A 493 2.30 -19.10 20.92
N ALA A 494 1.21 -18.34 20.84
CA ALA A 494 1.14 -16.97 21.35
C ALA A 494 1.52 -16.83 22.85
N PRO A 495 1.09 -17.72 23.77
CA PRO A 495 1.36 -17.58 25.20
C PRO A 495 2.84 -17.74 25.57
N HIS A 496 3.66 -18.26 24.66
CA HIS A 496 5.10 -18.46 24.89
C HIS A 496 5.93 -17.25 24.50
N MET A 497 5.40 -16.32 23.70
CA MET A 497 6.17 -15.15 23.25
C MET A 497 6.50 -14.22 24.41
N ARG A 498 7.70 -13.64 24.40
CA ARG A 498 8.18 -12.72 25.46
C ARG A 498 8.74 -11.39 24.94
N ARG A 499 9.26 -11.36 23.71
CA ARG A 499 9.94 -10.18 23.14
C ARG A 499 9.16 -9.44 22.07
N LEU A 500 7.94 -9.88 21.78
CA LEU A 500 7.17 -9.29 20.71
C LEU A 500 6.87 -7.82 21.02
N GLU A 501 7.24 -6.92 20.10
CA GLU A 501 6.96 -5.49 20.23
C GLU A 501 5.87 -5.04 19.26
N ARG A 502 5.68 -5.75 18.14
CA ARG A 502 4.71 -5.38 17.11
C ARG A 502 3.90 -6.59 16.69
N ILE A 503 2.59 -6.44 16.74
CA ILE A 503 1.66 -7.42 16.20
C ILE A 503 0.73 -6.80 15.16
N LYS A 504 0.57 -7.52 14.05
CA LYS A 504 -0.42 -7.21 13.03
C LYS A 504 -1.36 -8.40 12.85
N MET A 505 -2.65 -8.18 13.08
CA MET A 505 -3.73 -9.14 12.86
C MET A 505 -4.59 -8.63 11.72
N GLU A 506 -4.80 -9.43 10.69
CA GLU A 506 -5.60 -9.01 9.55
C GLU A 506 -6.42 -10.12 8.90
N GLY A 507 -7.26 -9.75 7.95
CA GLY A 507 -8.11 -10.71 7.26
C GLY A 507 -9.32 -11.13 8.08
N GLY A 508 -9.89 -12.28 7.71
CA GLY A 508 -11.13 -12.85 8.27
C GLY A 508 -11.06 -13.35 9.72
N LEU A 509 -10.11 -12.86 10.52
CA LEU A 509 -9.93 -13.30 11.90
C LEU A 509 -11.13 -12.89 12.79
N PRO A 510 -11.81 -13.85 13.43
CA PRO A 510 -12.90 -13.56 14.37
C PRO A 510 -12.46 -12.64 15.51
N ARG A 511 -13.42 -11.87 16.04
CA ARG A 511 -13.12 -10.89 17.09
C ARG A 511 -12.67 -11.53 18.41
N ASP A 512 -13.27 -12.65 18.81
CA ASP A 512 -12.85 -13.42 19.99
C ASP A 512 -11.41 -13.93 19.85
N GLU A 513 -11.04 -14.44 18.69
CA GLU A 513 -9.67 -14.87 18.41
C GLU A 513 -8.67 -13.70 18.50
N LYS A 514 -8.99 -12.52 17.94
CA LYS A 514 -8.17 -11.29 18.11
C LYS A 514 -7.99 -10.93 19.59
N ARG A 515 -9.05 -11.03 20.39
CA ARG A 515 -9.03 -10.80 21.84
C ARG A 515 -8.10 -11.80 22.54
N GLU A 516 -8.25 -13.08 22.25
CA GLU A 516 -7.46 -14.14 22.91
C GLU A 516 -5.99 -14.08 22.54
N ILE A 517 -5.63 -13.68 21.31
CA ILE A 517 -4.24 -13.41 20.93
C ILE A 517 -3.62 -12.33 21.82
N LEU A 518 -4.33 -11.22 22.05
CA LEU A 518 -3.84 -10.12 22.87
C LEU A 518 -3.71 -10.50 24.35
N ARG A 519 -4.64 -11.31 24.87
CA ARG A 519 -4.55 -11.88 26.22
C ARG A 519 -3.38 -12.87 26.34
N ALA A 520 -3.18 -13.73 25.35
CA ALA A 520 -2.07 -14.68 25.30
C ALA A 520 -0.71 -13.95 25.34
N LEU A 521 -0.61 -12.80 24.68
CA LEU A 521 0.61 -12.00 24.58
C LEU A 521 0.87 -11.08 25.79
N HIS A 522 0.16 -11.22 26.92
CA HIS A 522 0.28 -10.33 28.08
C HIS A 522 1.70 -10.13 28.64
N PHE A 523 2.64 -11.06 28.42
CA PHE A 523 4.04 -10.90 28.81
C PHE A 523 4.87 -10.07 27.81
N CYS A 524 4.35 -9.77 26.63
CA CYS A 524 5.06 -9.07 25.58
C CYS A 524 4.97 -7.54 25.73
N PRO A 525 6.06 -6.80 25.51
CA PRO A 525 6.06 -5.34 25.55
C PRO A 525 5.54 -4.75 24.22
N LEU A 526 4.26 -4.99 23.91
CA LEU A 526 3.67 -4.55 22.64
C LEU A 526 3.66 -3.01 22.53
N LYS A 527 4.49 -2.47 21.64
CA LYS A 527 4.53 -1.04 21.28
C LYS A 527 3.56 -0.71 20.15
N LYS A 528 3.24 -1.68 19.29
CA LYS A 528 2.39 -1.47 18.12
C LYS A 528 1.39 -2.61 17.94
N ILE A 529 0.11 -2.26 17.87
CA ILE A 529 -0.96 -3.20 17.59
C ILE A 529 -1.72 -2.72 16.35
N VAL A 530 -1.77 -3.58 15.33
CA VAL A 530 -2.46 -3.31 14.08
C VAL A 530 -3.55 -4.36 13.89
N MET A 531 -4.78 -3.91 13.73
CA MET A 531 -5.94 -4.73 13.39
C MET A 531 -6.57 -4.17 12.12
N ILE A 532 -6.63 -5.00 11.07
CA ILE A 532 -7.20 -4.61 9.77
C ILE A 532 -8.20 -5.67 9.34
N GLY A 533 -9.45 -5.28 9.14
CA GLY A 533 -10.49 -6.15 8.64
C GLY A 533 -11.48 -5.40 7.76
N VAL A 534 -12.55 -6.08 7.36
CA VAL A 534 -13.74 -5.46 6.77
C VAL A 534 -14.58 -4.79 7.87
N SER A 535 -14.76 -5.49 8.99
CA SER A 535 -15.44 -5.02 10.20
C SER A 535 -14.48 -4.26 11.13
N TYR A 536 -15.01 -3.24 11.79
CA TYR A 536 -14.27 -2.42 12.74
C TYR A 536 -13.91 -3.25 13.98
N PRO A 537 -12.60 -3.42 14.30
CA PRO A 537 -12.17 -4.42 15.26
C PRO A 537 -12.61 -4.14 16.71
N VAL A 538 -12.86 -2.88 17.06
CA VAL A 538 -13.21 -2.49 18.45
C VAL A 538 -14.63 -2.89 18.82
N GLY A 539 -15.55 -2.84 17.86
CA GLY A 539 -16.98 -3.08 18.10
C GLY A 539 -17.87 -2.38 17.08
N ASN A 540 -19.07 -2.89 16.90
CA ASN A 540 -20.06 -2.37 15.97
C ASN A 540 -20.82 -1.17 16.58
N THR A 541 -20.55 0.03 16.07
CA THR A 541 -21.23 1.26 16.47
C THR A 541 -22.57 1.49 15.78
N TRP A 542 -22.88 0.73 14.72
CA TRP A 542 -24.08 0.90 13.91
C TRP A 542 -25.28 0.09 14.43
N GLY A 543 -25.06 -0.77 15.42
CA GLY A 543 -26.07 -1.70 15.92
C GLY A 543 -26.31 -2.89 14.97
N PRO A 544 -27.15 -3.85 15.38
CA PRO A 544 -27.36 -5.10 14.64
C PRO A 544 -27.81 -4.81 13.21
N GLY A 545 -27.16 -5.42 12.22
CA GLY A 545 -27.45 -5.23 10.80
C GLY A 545 -27.32 -3.79 10.30
N GLY A 546 -26.60 -2.92 11.02
CA GLY A 546 -26.41 -1.52 10.64
C GLY A 546 -27.63 -0.61 10.84
N LEU A 547 -28.62 -1.01 11.66
CA LEU A 547 -29.89 -0.27 11.83
C LEU A 547 -29.72 1.21 12.20
N SER A 548 -28.71 1.56 13.00
CA SER A 548 -28.46 2.95 13.40
C SER A 548 -27.86 3.77 12.26
N LEU A 549 -27.01 3.17 11.42
CA LEU A 549 -26.47 3.83 10.24
C LEU A 549 -27.60 4.12 9.24
N ARG A 550 -28.50 3.16 9.03
CA ARG A 550 -29.65 3.31 8.12
C ARG A 550 -30.55 4.50 8.46
N ALA A 551 -30.71 4.80 9.75
CA ALA A 551 -31.49 5.97 10.18
C ALA A 551 -30.86 7.30 9.73
N LEU A 552 -29.55 7.31 9.45
CA LEU A 552 -28.76 8.48 9.05
C LEU A 552 -28.41 8.49 7.56
N ASP A 553 -28.28 7.32 6.93
CA ASP A 553 -27.86 7.12 5.54
C ASP A 553 -28.97 6.39 4.76
N GLN A 554 -29.87 7.17 4.15
CA GLN A 554 -31.07 6.63 3.50
C GLN A 554 -30.76 5.85 2.21
N GLY A 555 -29.63 6.15 1.56
CA GLY A 555 -29.17 5.47 0.35
C GLY A 555 -28.40 4.19 0.61
N PHE A 556 -28.26 3.77 1.85
CA PHE A 556 -27.44 2.62 2.23
C PHE A 556 -28.07 1.30 1.76
N ILE A 557 -27.30 0.51 1.00
CA ILE A 557 -27.72 -0.79 0.45
C ILE A 557 -27.41 -1.90 1.47
N TRP A 558 -28.35 -2.83 1.63
CA TRP A 558 -28.36 -3.78 2.76
C TRP A 558 -27.42 -4.96 2.62
N ASP A 559 -27.10 -5.37 1.39
CA ASP A 559 -26.38 -6.63 1.12
C ASP A 559 -24.96 -6.64 1.69
N ASP A 560 -24.36 -5.46 1.92
CA ASP A 560 -22.98 -5.32 2.39
C ASP A 560 -22.80 -5.53 3.91
N VAL A 561 -23.87 -5.48 4.72
CA VAL A 561 -23.78 -5.50 6.21
C VAL A 561 -24.58 -6.59 6.90
N LEU A 562 -25.08 -7.59 6.17
CA LEU A 562 -25.93 -8.65 6.70
C LEU A 562 -25.30 -9.42 7.88
N ASN A 563 -23.97 -9.50 7.94
CA ASN A 563 -23.24 -10.21 9.00
C ASN A 563 -22.79 -9.30 10.16
N LEU A 564 -23.23 -8.05 10.21
CA LEU A 564 -22.83 -7.12 11.26
C LEU A 564 -23.63 -7.40 12.55
N GLU A 565 -23.01 -8.14 13.46
CA GLU A 565 -23.60 -8.57 14.73
C GLU A 565 -23.78 -7.38 15.72
N GLY A 566 -24.83 -7.44 16.55
CA GLY A 566 -25.10 -6.42 17.58
C GLY A 566 -24.22 -6.58 18.82
N GLU A 567 -23.98 -5.47 19.52
CA GLU A 567 -23.25 -5.47 20.80
C GLU A 567 -24.18 -5.76 22.00
N ASP A 568 -23.68 -6.47 23.01
CA ASP A 568 -24.34 -6.58 24.31
C ASP A 568 -24.14 -5.27 25.10
N HIS A 569 -25.13 -4.39 24.98
CA HIS A 569 -25.07 -3.05 25.56
C HIS A 569 -24.93 -3.12 27.09
N GLN A 570 -25.74 -3.95 27.75
CA GLN A 570 -25.76 -4.03 29.20
C GLN A 570 -24.40 -4.48 29.74
N ALA A 571 -23.83 -5.52 29.16
CA ALA A 571 -22.56 -6.06 29.61
C ALA A 571 -21.39 -5.11 29.36
N ILE A 572 -21.40 -4.39 28.25
CA ILE A 572 -20.40 -3.36 27.93
C ILE A 572 -20.50 -2.21 28.94
N TYR A 573 -21.70 -1.75 29.29
CA TYR A 573 -21.90 -0.73 30.31
C TYR A 573 -21.48 -1.20 31.71
N GLU A 574 -21.75 -2.46 32.06
CA GLU A 574 -21.30 -3.04 33.32
C GLU A 574 -19.77 -3.20 33.38
N ALA A 575 -19.13 -3.62 32.29
CA ALA A 575 -17.67 -3.67 32.18
C ALA A 575 -17.03 -2.29 32.26
N TYR A 576 -17.63 -1.29 31.61
CA TYR A 576 -17.23 0.10 31.69
C TYR A 576 -17.28 0.62 33.14
N ARG A 577 -18.37 0.33 33.87
CA ARG A 577 -18.54 0.72 35.28
C ARG A 577 -17.54 0.04 36.21
N ARG A 578 -17.16 -1.20 35.92
CA ARG A 578 -16.14 -1.94 36.68
C ARG A 578 -14.73 -1.34 36.53
N GLY A 579 -14.48 -0.61 35.45
CA GLY A 579 -13.20 0.05 35.20
C GLY A 579 -12.09 -0.87 34.70
N PHE A 580 -10.85 -0.42 34.81
CA PHE A 580 -9.65 -1.09 34.28
C PHE A 580 -8.84 -1.72 35.41
N HIS A 581 -9.28 -2.86 35.93
CA HIS A 581 -8.55 -3.62 36.96
C HIS A 581 -8.08 -4.96 36.41
N MET A 582 -6.77 -5.23 36.53
CA MET A 582 -6.14 -6.48 36.13
C MET A 582 -5.62 -7.20 37.37
N PRO A 583 -5.90 -8.51 37.54
CA PRO A 583 -5.32 -9.30 38.63
C PRO A 583 -3.78 -9.33 38.55
N GLU A 584 -3.09 -9.24 39.69
CA GLU A 584 -1.62 -9.27 39.76
C GLU A 584 -1.04 -10.62 39.26
N GLU A 585 -1.77 -11.73 39.49
CA GLU A 585 -1.37 -13.09 39.10
C GLU A 585 -2.15 -13.60 37.88
N PHE A 586 -2.21 -12.81 36.81
CA PHE A 586 -2.90 -13.25 35.59
C PHE A 586 -2.25 -14.50 34.99
N VAL A 587 -3.05 -15.56 34.84
CA VAL A 587 -2.67 -16.76 34.08
C VAL A 587 -3.57 -16.85 32.86
N PHE A 588 -2.95 -16.95 31.69
CA PHE A 588 -3.68 -17.09 30.44
C PHE A 588 -4.31 -18.48 30.32
N TYR A 589 -5.64 -18.49 30.18
CA TYR A 589 -6.40 -19.62 29.68
C TYR A 589 -7.29 -19.10 28.54
N PRO A 590 -7.29 -19.77 27.38
CA PRO A 590 -8.13 -19.33 26.26
C PRO A 590 -9.60 -19.50 26.64
N ASP A 591 -10.36 -18.45 26.42
CA ASP A 591 -11.82 -18.45 26.56
C ASP A 591 -12.40 -18.04 25.22
N TYR A 592 -13.05 -18.96 24.50
CA TYR A 592 -13.56 -18.71 23.15
C TYR A 592 -15.05 -18.38 23.18
N GLY A 593 -15.51 -17.67 22.16
CA GLY A 593 -16.83 -17.04 22.18
C GLY A 593 -16.77 -15.59 22.62
N TRP A 594 -17.92 -14.94 22.61
CA TRP A 594 -18.07 -13.55 23.02
C TRP A 594 -19.15 -13.42 24.08
N PRO A 595 -18.88 -13.92 25.31
CA PRO A 595 -19.82 -13.80 26.41
C PRO A 595 -20.07 -12.31 26.73
N PRO A 596 -21.16 -11.99 27.45
CA PRO A 596 -21.42 -10.64 27.97
C PRO A 596 -20.21 -10.08 28.76
N GLN A 597 -19.34 -9.31 28.11
CA GLN A 597 -18.06 -8.88 28.68
C GLN A 597 -17.57 -7.53 28.15
N ALA A 598 -16.38 -7.12 28.61
CA ALA A 598 -15.71 -5.90 28.21
C ALA A 598 -15.43 -5.83 26.69
N PRO A 599 -15.52 -4.64 26.07
CA PRO A 599 -15.16 -4.44 24.67
C PRO A 599 -13.67 -4.67 24.41
N LEU A 600 -13.31 -4.97 23.15
CA LEU A 600 -11.94 -5.37 22.78
C LEU A 600 -10.88 -4.33 23.20
N LEU A 601 -11.19 -3.05 23.07
CA LEU A 601 -10.25 -1.99 23.40
C LEU A 601 -9.96 -1.91 24.90
N GLN A 602 -10.92 -2.28 25.75
CA GLN A 602 -10.70 -2.43 27.18
C GLN A 602 -9.73 -3.58 27.47
N THR A 603 -9.85 -4.72 26.77
CA THR A 603 -8.89 -5.82 26.87
C THR A 603 -7.48 -5.39 26.47
N ILE A 604 -7.33 -4.63 25.38
CA ILE A 604 -6.01 -4.10 24.98
C ILE A 604 -5.45 -3.20 26.09
N ALA A 605 -6.28 -2.29 26.61
CA ALA A 605 -5.84 -1.37 27.65
C ALA A 605 -5.39 -2.12 28.92
N LEU A 606 -6.16 -3.12 29.38
CA LEU A 606 -5.87 -3.91 30.56
C LEU A 606 -4.50 -4.61 30.49
N HIS A 607 -4.11 -5.11 29.32
CA HIS A 607 -2.88 -5.89 29.17
C HIS A 607 -1.69 -5.07 28.65
N HIS A 608 -1.92 -4.02 27.86
CA HIS A 608 -0.89 -3.40 27.02
C HIS A 608 -0.86 -1.86 27.06
N ALA A 609 -1.73 -1.19 27.83
CA ALA A 609 -1.78 0.28 27.84
C ALA A 609 -0.45 0.96 28.18
N SER A 610 0.33 0.34 29.07
CA SER A 610 1.61 0.89 29.55
C SER A 610 2.72 0.85 28.50
N THR A 611 2.62 0.05 27.44
CA THR A 611 3.69 -0.15 26.45
C THR A 611 3.32 0.34 25.06
N VAL A 612 2.03 0.36 24.71
CA VAL A 612 1.56 0.71 23.37
C VAL A 612 1.82 2.19 23.04
N GLU A 613 2.48 2.39 21.89
CA GLU A 613 2.77 3.69 21.29
C GLU A 613 1.99 3.93 19.99
N GLU A 614 1.57 2.86 19.30
CA GLU A 614 0.84 2.95 18.04
C GLU A 614 -0.32 1.95 17.98
N LEU A 615 -1.52 2.46 17.73
CA LEU A 615 -2.74 1.67 17.47
C LEU A 615 -3.24 1.91 16.04
N LYS A 616 -3.54 0.83 15.32
CA LYS A 616 -4.28 0.89 14.06
C LYS A 616 -5.50 -0.01 14.11
N LEU A 617 -6.67 0.61 13.94
CA LEU A 617 -7.98 0.00 14.08
C LEU A 617 -8.73 0.27 12.77
N CYS A 618 -8.54 -0.60 11.78
CA CYS A 618 -9.05 -0.40 10.44
C CYS A 618 -10.10 -1.46 10.10
N GLY A 619 -11.23 -0.99 9.60
CA GLY A 619 -12.38 -1.78 9.16
C GLY A 619 -13.57 -0.86 9.08
N TYR A 620 -14.25 -0.83 7.93
CA TYR A 620 -15.27 0.18 7.64
C TYR A 620 -16.64 -0.23 8.16
N HIS A 621 -16.96 -1.52 8.22
CA HIS A 621 -18.27 -1.97 8.71
C HIS A 621 -18.35 -1.83 10.23
N GLY A 622 -19.33 -1.10 10.74
CA GLY A 622 -19.50 -0.83 12.17
C GLY A 622 -18.58 0.23 12.76
N CYS A 623 -17.74 0.90 11.97
CA CYS A 623 -16.82 1.94 12.48
C CYS A 623 -17.55 3.23 12.89
N PRO A 624 -16.96 4.09 13.75
CA PRO A 624 -17.62 5.32 14.18
C PRO A 624 -18.11 6.19 13.00
N ILE A 625 -19.35 6.67 13.10
CA ILE A 625 -19.93 7.59 12.12
C ILE A 625 -19.46 9.01 12.45
N LEU A 626 -18.75 9.65 11.52
CA LEU A 626 -18.15 10.96 11.78
C LEU A 626 -19.22 12.00 12.09
N SER A 627 -19.12 12.60 13.28
CA SER A 627 -20.01 13.62 13.86
C SER A 627 -21.40 13.13 14.25
N GLN A 628 -21.62 11.81 14.26
CA GLN A 628 -22.88 11.18 14.65
C GLN A 628 -22.59 10.02 15.62
N PRO A 629 -22.07 10.29 16.84
CA PRO A 629 -21.81 9.23 17.80
C PRO A 629 -23.12 8.53 18.20
N THR A 630 -23.10 7.20 18.24
CA THR A 630 -24.21 6.40 18.78
C THR A 630 -23.99 6.15 20.27
N PRO A 631 -25.03 5.80 21.06
CA PRO A 631 -24.90 5.58 22.51
C PRO A 631 -23.85 4.53 22.91
N ILE A 632 -23.49 3.60 22.03
CA ILE A 632 -22.47 2.57 22.30
C ILE A 632 -21.04 3.06 22.00
N THR A 633 -20.88 4.22 21.34
CA THR A 633 -19.56 4.76 20.94
C THR A 633 -18.69 5.05 22.17
N ASP A 634 -19.25 5.72 23.17
CA ASP A 634 -18.53 6.12 24.39
C ASP A 634 -17.89 4.94 25.13
N PRO A 635 -18.63 3.87 25.51
CA PRO A 635 -18.02 2.75 26.22
C PRO A 635 -17.06 1.93 25.35
N LEU A 636 -17.21 1.93 24.01
CA LEU A 636 -16.27 1.27 23.10
C LEU A 636 -14.92 2.00 23.01
N LEU A 637 -14.92 3.33 23.02
CA LEU A 637 -13.70 4.13 22.80
C LEU A 637 -12.99 4.58 24.08
N THR A 638 -13.64 4.53 25.24
CA THR A 638 -13.05 5.04 26.51
C THR A 638 -11.73 4.36 26.88
N GLY A 639 -11.48 3.13 26.43
CA GLY A 639 -10.19 2.45 26.61
C GLY A 639 -8.99 3.27 26.11
N LEU A 640 -9.17 4.13 25.09
CA LEU A 640 -8.11 5.00 24.56
C LEU A 640 -7.49 5.94 25.62
N ARG A 641 -8.23 6.26 26.70
CA ARG A 641 -7.74 7.15 27.76
C ARG A 641 -6.61 6.54 28.59
N GLN A 642 -6.47 5.21 28.57
CA GLN A 642 -5.46 4.50 29.35
C GLN A 642 -4.07 4.52 28.68
N PHE A 643 -3.99 4.83 27.39
CA PHE A 643 -2.74 4.74 26.63
C PHE A 643 -1.93 6.03 26.75
N ASP A 644 -1.32 6.25 27.92
CA ASP A 644 -0.45 7.41 28.14
C ASP A 644 0.72 7.45 27.16
N ASN A 645 1.17 6.29 26.69
CA ASN A 645 2.26 6.15 25.73
C ASN A 645 1.88 6.31 24.25
N LEU A 646 0.59 6.47 23.94
CA LEU A 646 0.13 6.61 22.56
C LEU A 646 0.74 7.83 21.85
N LYS A 647 1.42 7.57 20.74
CA LYS A 647 1.98 8.58 19.83
C LYS A 647 1.21 8.63 18.51
N GLN A 648 0.66 7.50 18.08
CA GLN A 648 -0.06 7.40 16.82
C GLN A 648 -1.32 6.54 16.93
N LEU A 649 -2.43 7.06 16.42
CA LEU A 649 -3.71 6.38 16.28
C LEU A 649 -4.16 6.41 14.82
N VAL A 650 -4.59 5.27 14.29
CA VAL A 650 -5.19 5.16 12.95
C VAL A 650 -6.55 4.50 13.09
N MET A 651 -7.60 5.14 12.58
CA MET A 651 -8.98 4.63 12.68
C MET A 651 -9.77 4.87 11.40
N SER A 652 -10.61 3.89 11.04
CA SER A 652 -11.65 4.05 10.02
C SER A 652 -12.82 4.88 10.55
N PHE A 653 -13.42 5.69 9.68
CA PHE A 653 -14.66 6.43 9.93
C PHE A 653 -15.64 6.23 8.79
N TRP A 654 -16.93 6.16 9.12
CA TRP A 654 -17.99 6.28 8.14
C TRP A 654 -18.27 7.76 7.88
N LEU A 655 -18.28 8.13 6.61
CA LEU A 655 -18.58 9.47 6.16
C LEU A 655 -19.93 9.45 5.45
N LEU A 656 -20.89 10.23 5.96
CA LEU A 656 -22.20 10.37 5.32
C LEU A 656 -22.05 11.25 4.07
N THR A 657 -22.24 10.65 2.89
CA THR A 657 -22.08 11.31 1.59
C THR A 657 -23.39 11.37 0.79
N TRP A 658 -24.49 10.85 1.34
CA TRP A 658 -25.82 10.97 0.77
C TRP A 658 -26.37 12.40 0.88
N PHE A 659 -26.70 13.02 -0.25
CA PHE A 659 -27.22 14.38 -0.32
C PHE A 659 -28.18 14.53 -1.52
N GLU A 660 -29.41 14.99 -1.25
CA GLU A 660 -30.47 15.17 -2.26
C GLU A 660 -30.66 13.92 -3.13
N ASP A 661 -30.95 12.78 -2.47
CA ASP A 661 -31.30 11.49 -3.07
C ASP A 661 -30.20 10.80 -3.92
N SER A 662 -28.94 11.19 -3.74
CA SER A 662 -27.80 10.47 -4.32
C SER A 662 -26.53 10.53 -3.48
N TYR A 663 -25.63 9.56 -3.68
CA TYR A 663 -24.26 9.63 -3.16
C TYR A 663 -23.43 10.63 -3.95
N ARG A 664 -22.67 11.47 -3.23
CA ARG A 664 -21.83 12.52 -3.81
C ARG A 664 -20.32 12.26 -3.70
N ASP A 665 -19.94 10.99 -3.64
CA ASP A 665 -18.55 10.55 -3.44
C ASP A 665 -17.61 11.14 -4.49
N THR A 666 -18.02 11.12 -5.77
CA THR A 666 -17.18 11.61 -6.88
C THR A 666 -16.97 13.12 -6.79
N GLU A 667 -17.99 13.91 -6.43
CA GLU A 667 -17.85 15.35 -6.23
C GLU A 667 -16.98 15.69 -5.02
N ILE A 668 -17.08 14.91 -3.93
CA ILE A 668 -16.23 15.06 -2.73
C ILE A 668 -14.77 14.75 -3.06
N ILE A 669 -14.50 13.63 -3.74
CA ILE A 669 -13.16 13.23 -4.16
C ILE A 669 -12.57 14.29 -5.09
N LYS A 670 -13.34 14.74 -6.08
CA LYS A 670 -12.93 15.80 -7.00
C LYS A 670 -12.59 17.09 -6.26
N PHE A 671 -13.42 17.49 -5.29
CA PHE A 671 -13.16 18.66 -4.45
C PHE A 671 -11.83 18.53 -3.67
N TRP A 672 -11.51 17.35 -3.12
CA TRP A 672 -10.22 17.10 -2.47
C TRP A 672 -9.04 17.14 -3.46
N MET A 673 -9.19 16.56 -4.64
CA MET A 673 -8.19 16.61 -5.71
C MET A 673 -7.92 18.05 -6.15
N ASP A 674 -8.97 18.81 -6.43
CA ASP A 674 -8.89 20.19 -6.91
C ASP A 674 -8.29 21.12 -5.84
N SER A 675 -8.57 20.89 -4.55
CA SER A 675 -7.99 21.67 -3.45
C SER A 675 -6.47 21.54 -3.30
N ARG A 676 -5.89 20.48 -3.88
CA ARG A 676 -4.44 20.20 -3.87
C ARG A 676 -3.74 20.69 -5.13
N SER A 677 -4.47 20.99 -6.20
CA SER A 677 -3.90 21.36 -7.48
C SER A 677 -3.51 22.85 -7.50
N PRO A 678 -2.23 23.20 -7.72
CA PRO A 678 -1.79 24.60 -7.85
C PRO A 678 -2.44 25.32 -9.05
N ALA A 679 -2.94 24.55 -10.01
CA ALA A 679 -3.59 25.07 -11.22
C ALA A 679 -5.11 25.28 -11.06
N SER A 680 -5.70 24.85 -9.94
CA SER A 680 -7.14 24.96 -9.73
C SER A 680 -7.53 26.35 -9.26
N THR A 681 -8.34 27.04 -10.05
CA THR A 681 -9.01 28.31 -9.69
C THR A 681 -10.40 28.07 -9.09
N ALA A 682 -10.83 26.81 -8.93
CA ALA A 682 -12.21 26.40 -8.68
C ALA A 682 -12.75 26.67 -7.25
N LEU A 683 -11.94 27.23 -6.34
CA LEU A 683 -12.33 27.44 -4.94
C LEU A 683 -12.91 28.84 -4.63
N VAL A 684 -13.16 29.67 -5.63
CA VAL A 684 -13.82 30.99 -5.44
C VAL A 684 -15.34 30.83 -5.38
N VAL A 685 -15.85 30.33 -4.25
CA VAL A 685 -17.28 30.48 -3.93
C VAL A 685 -17.49 31.84 -3.29
N VAL A 686 -18.28 32.69 -3.96
CA VAL A 686 -18.73 33.99 -3.45
C VAL A 686 -19.45 33.75 -2.12
N THR A 687 -18.81 34.13 -1.03
CA THR A 687 -19.41 34.10 0.30
C THR A 687 -20.49 35.20 0.32
N PRO A 688 -21.70 34.96 0.85
CA PRO A 688 -22.68 36.04 0.95
C PRO A 688 -22.06 37.21 1.75
N PRO A 689 -22.37 38.46 1.39
CA PRO A 689 -21.85 39.62 2.11
C PRO A 689 -22.23 39.50 3.59
N ARG A 690 -21.26 39.80 4.44
CA ARG A 690 -21.38 39.92 5.89
C ARG A 690 -22.66 40.68 6.24
N SER A 691 -23.48 40.18 7.17
CA SER A 691 -24.56 40.97 7.76
C SER A 691 -23.98 42.32 8.23
N PRO A 692 -24.63 43.45 7.94
CA PRO A 692 -24.05 44.76 8.22
C PRO A 692 -23.76 44.92 9.72
N ASP A 693 -22.62 45.54 10.05
CA ASP A 693 -22.08 45.68 11.41
C ASP A 693 -22.90 46.62 12.34
N GLN A 694 -24.14 47.02 11.98
CA GLN A 694 -24.95 47.94 12.77
C GLN A 694 -26.45 47.60 12.75
N ASP A 695 -26.97 47.24 13.93
CA ASP A 695 -28.38 47.41 14.29
C ASP A 695 -28.67 48.92 14.40
N LEU A 696 -29.12 49.55 13.32
CA LEU A 696 -29.69 50.89 13.41
C LEU A 696 -31.10 50.80 14.02
N PRO A 697 -31.42 51.60 15.05
CA PRO A 697 -32.73 51.56 15.68
C PRO A 697 -33.76 52.18 14.74
N VAL A 698 -34.58 51.35 14.10
CA VAL A 698 -35.71 51.82 13.29
C VAL A 698 -36.84 52.20 14.23
N GLY A 699 -37.09 53.49 14.40
CA GLY A 699 -38.23 53.98 15.18
C GLY A 699 -39.57 53.50 14.60
N PRO A 700 -40.60 53.27 15.42
CA PRO A 700 -41.90 52.80 14.96
C PRO A 700 -42.58 53.90 14.13
N GLY A 701 -42.47 53.82 12.80
CA GLY A 701 -43.15 54.73 11.89
C GLY A 701 -42.43 55.06 10.58
N GLN A 702 -41.18 54.64 10.38
CA GLN A 702 -40.48 54.86 9.09
C GLN A 702 -40.13 53.53 8.43
N PHE A 703 -40.94 53.13 7.45
CA PHE A 703 -40.53 52.15 6.46
C PHE A 703 -39.61 52.84 5.43
N PRO A 704 -38.38 52.38 5.21
CA PRO A 704 -37.61 52.83 4.06
C PRO A 704 -38.31 52.35 2.80
N VAL A 705 -38.49 53.25 1.84
CA VAL A 705 -38.94 52.90 0.50
C VAL A 705 -37.83 52.06 -0.14
N PHE A 706 -37.98 50.73 -0.10
CA PHE A 706 -37.13 49.84 -0.87
C PHE A 706 -37.42 50.08 -2.34
N GLN A 707 -36.47 50.72 -3.05
CA GLN A 707 -36.44 50.65 -4.50
C GLN A 707 -36.41 49.17 -4.89
N THR A 708 -37.44 48.72 -5.59
CA THR A 708 -37.57 47.42 -6.23
C THR A 708 -36.53 47.26 -7.34
N ARG A 709 -35.25 47.19 -6.98
CA ARG A 709 -34.29 46.43 -7.77
C ARG A 709 -34.43 45.00 -7.31
N ILE A 710 -35.15 44.21 -8.12
CA ILE A 710 -35.12 42.76 -8.06
C ILE A 710 -33.64 42.39 -8.26
N ALA A 711 -32.91 42.18 -7.16
CA ALA A 711 -31.63 41.50 -7.25
C ALA A 711 -31.94 40.13 -7.86
N PRO A 712 -31.20 39.69 -8.90
CA PRO A 712 -31.43 38.37 -9.46
C PRO A 712 -31.34 37.35 -8.32
N VAL A 713 -32.30 36.42 -8.27
CA VAL A 713 -32.29 35.31 -7.32
C VAL A 713 -30.93 34.64 -7.46
N GLN A 714 -30.06 34.81 -6.47
CA GLN A 714 -28.80 34.05 -6.43
C GLN A 714 -29.20 32.62 -6.12
N ASP A 715 -29.04 31.73 -7.10
CA ASP A 715 -29.18 30.29 -6.89
C ASP A 715 -28.19 29.87 -5.79
N PHE A 716 -28.72 29.62 -4.59
CA PHE A 716 -27.93 29.18 -3.45
C PHE A 716 -27.54 27.72 -3.67
N ASN A 717 -26.30 27.49 -4.11
CA ASN A 717 -25.77 26.14 -4.25
C ASN A 717 -25.50 25.53 -2.85
N ARG A 718 -26.53 24.88 -2.30
CA ARG A 718 -26.49 24.19 -1.01
C ARG A 718 -25.35 23.18 -0.93
N TRP A 719 -25.13 22.45 -2.02
CA TRP A 719 -24.07 21.45 -2.10
C TRP A 719 -22.66 22.06 -1.99
N ALA A 720 -22.41 23.20 -2.67
CA ALA A 720 -21.13 23.90 -2.57
C ALA A 720 -20.84 24.38 -1.13
N VAL A 721 -21.86 24.83 -0.40
CA VAL A 721 -21.72 25.16 1.03
C VAL A 721 -21.39 23.91 1.82
N THR A 722 -22.12 22.82 1.63
CA THR A 722 -21.87 21.52 2.29
C THR A 722 -20.46 21.00 2.02
N LEU A 723 -19.97 21.04 0.79
CA LEU A 723 -18.59 20.68 0.42
C LEU A 723 -17.58 21.45 1.27
N LYS A 724 -17.76 22.77 1.41
CA LYS A 724 -16.84 23.62 2.16
C LYS A 724 -16.94 23.40 3.68
N THR A 725 -18.14 23.30 4.23
CA THR A 725 -18.36 23.27 5.69
C THR A 725 -18.28 21.87 6.29
N ALA A 726 -18.54 20.82 5.52
CA ALA A 726 -18.54 19.43 6.00
C ALA A 726 -17.37 18.60 5.46
N PHE A 727 -16.93 18.85 4.22
CA PHE A 727 -15.97 17.99 3.52
C PHE A 727 -14.62 18.64 3.25
N SER A 728 -14.41 19.92 3.58
CA SER A 728 -13.06 20.50 3.46
C SER A 728 -12.06 19.78 4.38
N PRO A 729 -10.79 19.65 3.94
CA PRO A 729 -9.69 19.14 4.77
C PRO A 729 -9.73 19.61 6.22
N SER A 730 -9.88 20.93 6.42
CA SER A 730 -9.96 21.54 7.73
C SER A 730 -11.22 21.13 8.49
N ALA A 731 -12.40 21.12 7.84
CA ALA A 731 -13.64 20.76 8.50
C ALA A 731 -13.60 19.31 9.00
N LEU A 732 -13.08 18.39 8.17
CA LEU A 732 -12.88 17.00 8.55
C LEU A 732 -11.90 16.87 9.73
N ALA A 733 -10.79 17.62 9.72
CA ALA A 733 -9.81 17.57 10.79
C ALA A 733 -10.41 17.98 12.15
N TYR A 734 -11.14 19.10 12.19
CA TYR A 734 -11.80 19.55 13.42
C TYR A 734 -12.91 18.59 13.88
N ARG A 735 -13.68 18.01 12.96
CA ARG A 735 -14.71 17.02 13.28
C ARG A 735 -14.10 15.75 13.88
N VAL A 736 -13.06 15.20 13.27
CA VAL A 736 -12.35 14.02 13.79
C VAL A 736 -11.75 14.32 15.17
N ALA A 737 -11.10 15.48 15.34
CA ALA A 737 -10.51 15.86 16.61
C ALA A 737 -11.57 16.01 17.72
N ARG A 738 -12.73 16.60 17.41
CA ARG A 738 -13.85 16.69 18.34
C ARG A 738 -14.39 15.31 18.73
N ASP A 739 -14.48 14.39 17.79
CA ASP A 739 -15.08 13.08 18.03
C ASP A 739 -14.11 12.10 18.73
N ILE A 740 -12.79 12.27 18.58
CA ILE A 740 -11.77 11.36 19.16
C ILE A 740 -10.97 11.97 20.31
N GLY A 741 -10.68 13.26 20.27
CA GLY A 741 -9.89 13.97 21.28
C GLY A 741 -10.32 13.69 22.73
N PRO A 742 -11.63 13.68 23.04
CA PRO A 742 -12.12 13.36 24.38
C PRO A 742 -11.76 11.96 24.88
N TYR A 743 -11.44 11.02 23.99
CA TYR A 743 -11.05 9.65 24.34
C TYR A 743 -9.53 9.47 24.44
N LEU A 744 -8.72 10.42 23.98
CA LEU A 744 -7.26 10.31 24.09
C LEU A 744 -6.77 10.64 25.50
N SER A 745 -5.73 9.94 25.95
CA SER A 745 -5.07 10.23 27.23
C SER A 745 -4.64 11.70 27.31
N PRO A 746 -4.94 12.42 28.41
CA PRO A 746 -4.40 13.75 28.67
C PRO A 746 -2.87 13.79 28.67
N VAL A 747 -2.22 12.74 29.19
CA VAL A 747 -0.76 12.62 29.21
C VAL A 747 -0.22 12.54 27.79
N ALA A 748 -0.82 11.70 26.93
CA ALA A 748 -0.43 11.58 25.53
C ALA A 748 -0.61 12.91 24.76
N LYS A 749 -1.73 13.61 24.97
CA LYS A 749 -2.03 14.91 24.35
C LYS A 749 -1.09 16.04 24.79
N SER A 750 -0.59 15.99 26.03
CA SER A 750 0.31 17.01 26.59
C SER A 750 1.73 17.00 26.02
N ARG A 751 2.09 15.96 25.26
CA ARG A 751 3.44 15.81 24.69
C ARG A 751 3.70 16.85 23.59
N PRO A 752 4.97 17.22 23.36
CA PRO A 752 5.33 18.06 22.21
C PRO A 752 4.83 17.45 20.89
N GLY A 753 3.96 18.20 20.19
CA GLY A 753 3.32 17.75 18.95
C GLY A 753 2.13 16.81 19.13
N GLY A 754 1.62 16.60 20.34
CA GLY A 754 0.39 15.85 20.60
C GLY A 754 0.39 14.41 20.09
N VAL A 755 -0.81 13.86 19.89
CA VAL A 755 -1.03 12.52 19.31
C VAL A 755 -1.23 12.64 17.80
N ARG A 756 -0.48 11.88 17.00
CA ARG A 756 -0.71 11.79 15.56
C ARG A 756 -1.93 10.93 15.28
N MET A 757 -2.96 11.51 14.71
CA MET A 757 -4.19 10.83 14.31
C MET A 757 -4.24 10.67 12.79
N ARG A 758 -4.61 9.49 12.31
CA ARG A 758 -4.99 9.27 10.91
C ARG A 758 -6.42 8.77 10.87
N ALA A 759 -7.29 9.55 10.27
CA ALA A 759 -8.65 9.13 9.94
C ALA A 759 -8.68 8.59 8.51
N SER A 760 -9.21 7.38 8.34
CA SER A 760 -9.35 6.70 7.05
C SER A 760 -10.83 6.67 6.65
N PHE A 761 -11.12 7.06 5.41
CA PHE A 761 -12.47 7.05 4.82
C PHE A 761 -12.47 6.16 3.57
N CYS A 762 -13.56 5.44 3.33
CA CYS A 762 -13.77 4.68 2.09
C CYS A 762 -14.80 5.41 1.23
N LEU A 763 -14.40 5.89 0.06
CA LEU A 763 -15.28 6.61 -0.88
C LEU A 763 -15.03 6.14 -2.31
N GLY A 764 -16.05 6.27 -3.15
CA GLY A 764 -15.89 6.20 -4.59
C GLY A 764 -17.18 5.90 -5.34
N VAL A 765 -17.07 5.48 -6.60
CA VAL A 765 -18.23 5.18 -7.45
C VAL A 765 -18.97 3.95 -6.91
N LYS A 766 -20.28 4.06 -6.68
CA LYS A 766 -21.15 2.98 -6.13
C LYS A 766 -22.16 2.43 -7.15
N ASN A 767 -21.89 2.58 -8.44
CA ASN A 767 -22.78 2.15 -9.52
C ASN A 767 -22.68 0.62 -9.74
N GLU A 768 -23.17 0.11 -10.89
CA GLU A 768 -23.13 -1.32 -11.27
C GLU A 768 -21.76 -1.99 -11.10
N ARG A 769 -20.69 -1.19 -11.18
CA ARG A 769 -19.31 -1.61 -10.88
C ARG A 769 -18.72 -0.66 -9.82
N PRO A 770 -18.62 -1.09 -8.54
CA PRO A 770 -18.13 -0.22 -7.48
C PRO A 770 -16.62 -0.01 -7.60
N ALA A 771 -16.17 1.23 -7.46
CA ALA A 771 -14.76 1.58 -7.35
C ALA A 771 -14.59 2.42 -6.09
N SER A 772 -14.24 1.79 -4.97
CA SER A 772 -14.03 2.47 -3.70
C SER A 772 -12.56 2.43 -3.31
N ASP A 773 -12.04 3.58 -2.88
CA ASP A 773 -10.67 3.74 -2.39
C ASP A 773 -10.61 4.33 -0.98
N ILE A 774 -9.43 4.14 -0.39
CA ILE A 774 -9.12 4.65 0.94
C ILE A 774 -8.50 6.04 0.83
N PHE A 775 -9.15 7.01 1.48
CA PHE A 775 -8.67 8.36 1.66
C PHE A 775 -8.29 8.62 3.10
N ASP A 776 -7.07 9.06 3.34
CA ASP A 776 -6.57 9.30 4.69
C ASP A 776 -6.31 10.78 4.95
N LEU A 777 -6.77 11.22 6.13
CA LEU A 777 -6.51 12.52 6.70
C LEU A 777 -5.56 12.35 7.90
N ASP A 778 -4.32 12.84 7.75
CA ASP A 778 -3.34 12.89 8.85
C ASP A 778 -3.51 14.19 9.63
N MET A 779 -3.46 14.14 10.97
CA MET A 779 -3.51 15.32 11.83
C MET A 779 -2.77 15.10 13.16
N ARG A 780 -2.56 16.18 13.93
CA ARG A 780 -2.09 16.10 15.33
C ARG A 780 -3.11 16.72 16.27
N ILE A 781 -3.44 15.99 17.33
CA ILE A 781 -4.39 16.42 18.37
C ILE A 781 -3.59 16.71 19.66
N GLY A 782 -3.65 17.96 20.11
CA GLY A 782 -2.98 18.47 21.30
C GLY A 782 -3.90 18.53 22.54
N VAL A 783 -3.45 19.26 23.56
CA VAL A 783 -4.23 19.56 24.77
C VAL A 783 -5.56 20.25 24.39
N ASP A 784 -6.60 20.00 25.18
CA ASP A 784 -7.97 20.51 24.94
C ASP A 784 -8.53 20.17 23.54
N ASP A 785 -8.07 19.05 22.97
CA ASP A 785 -8.51 18.52 21.68
C ASP A 785 -8.21 19.43 20.47
N GLN A 786 -7.24 20.33 20.63
CA GLN A 786 -6.82 21.26 19.59
C GLN A 786 -6.17 20.52 18.40
N VAL A 787 -6.58 20.88 17.18
CA VAL A 787 -5.88 20.48 15.94
C VAL A 787 -4.62 21.33 15.77
N LEU A 788 -3.45 20.71 15.84
CA LEU A 788 -2.15 21.39 15.73
C LEU A 788 -1.66 21.48 14.27
N GLU A 789 -1.86 20.42 13.50
CA GLU A 789 -1.55 20.34 12.07
C GLU A 789 -2.48 19.31 11.41
N PHE A 790 -2.72 19.44 10.11
CA PHE A 790 -3.40 18.41 9.32
C PHE A 790 -2.93 18.39 7.87
N THR A 791 -3.09 17.25 7.19
CA THR A 791 -2.80 17.09 5.77
C THR A 791 -3.66 15.98 5.15
N GLY A 792 -4.32 16.30 4.04
CA GLY A 792 -5.24 15.42 3.31
C GLY A 792 -6.69 15.91 3.38
N PRO A 793 -7.70 15.12 2.97
CA PRO A 793 -7.61 13.68 2.65
C PRO A 793 -6.77 13.35 1.42
N ARG A 794 -6.14 12.17 1.41
CA ARG A 794 -5.28 11.69 0.31
C ARG A 794 -5.48 10.20 0.07
N GLU A 795 -5.59 9.83 -1.20
CA GLU A 795 -5.62 8.45 -1.67
C GLU A 795 -4.34 7.68 -1.28
N GLU A 796 -4.41 6.35 -1.17
CA GLU A 796 -3.23 5.51 -0.88
C GLU A 796 -2.14 5.64 -1.95
N GLY A 797 -2.54 5.83 -3.21
CA GLY A 797 -1.67 5.93 -4.38
C GLY A 797 -0.95 7.27 -4.56
N GLU A 798 -1.21 8.28 -3.70
CA GLU A 798 -0.58 9.60 -3.84
C GLU A 798 0.95 9.46 -3.79
N LYS A 799 1.65 9.92 -4.85
CA LYS A 799 3.09 9.68 -5.07
C LYS A 799 3.93 9.94 -3.83
N GLY A 800 3.80 11.12 -3.19
CA GLY A 800 4.60 11.48 -2.02
C GLY A 800 4.39 10.54 -0.84
N ARG A 801 3.13 10.19 -0.57
CA ARG A 801 2.73 9.31 0.52
C ARG A 801 3.13 7.86 0.30
N TRP A 802 2.91 7.38 -0.92
CA TRP A 802 3.27 6.02 -1.29
C TRP A 802 4.78 5.79 -1.20
N TRP A 803 5.60 6.73 -1.69
CA TRP A 803 7.05 6.66 -1.56
C TRP A 803 7.51 6.76 -0.11
N GLN A 804 6.97 7.70 0.67
CA GLN A 804 7.28 7.79 2.09
C GLN A 804 6.96 6.47 2.80
N LYS A 805 5.79 5.87 2.50
CA LYS A 805 5.39 4.57 3.04
C LYS A 805 6.32 3.45 2.61
N LEU A 806 6.88 3.49 1.40
CA LEU A 806 7.83 2.47 0.92
C LEU A 806 9.23 2.65 1.52
N GLU A 807 9.70 3.88 1.69
CA GLU A 807 11.04 4.19 2.20
C GLU A 807 11.13 4.09 3.72
N SER A 808 10.07 4.44 4.45
CA SER A 808 10.04 4.42 5.92
C SER A 808 9.57 3.08 6.50
N ARG A 809 9.24 2.09 5.65
CA ARG A 809 8.84 0.76 6.13
C ARG A 809 10.03 0.07 6.78
N ALA A 810 9.81 -0.41 8.00
CA ALA A 810 10.68 -1.40 8.62
C ALA A 810 10.36 -2.77 7.99
N TRP A 811 10.26 -3.84 8.78
CA TRP A 811 9.88 -5.14 8.25
C TRP A 811 8.42 -5.19 7.75
N PHE A 812 7.48 -4.46 8.39
CA PHE A 812 6.03 -4.48 8.10
C PHE A 812 5.49 -3.23 7.40
#